data_AF-A0A200R7D2-F1
#
_entry.id   AF-A0A200R7D2-F1
#
_cell.length_a   1.000
_cell.length_b   1.000
_cell.length_c   1.000
_cell.angle_alpha   90.00
_cell.angle_beta   90.00
_cell.angle_gamma   90.00
#
_symmetry.space_group_name_H-M   'P 1'
#
loop_
_entity.id
_entity.type
_entity.pdbx_description
1 polymer ?
#
loop_
_entity_poly.entity_id
_entity_poly.type
_entity_poly.pdbx_seq_one_letter_code
_entity_poly.pdbx_strand_id
1 'polypeptide(L)'
;MEIDFGEYRLSSELRGHEDDVRGICVCGDTGIATSSRDRTVRFWSLDPAQKNKCTSSKIMLGHTSFVGPLAWISPDESFPEGQIVSGGMDTLVLLWDLKKGESVQTMKGHQLQVTGLAIDDNADIISASVDCTLRRWRNGQPIESWEAHKAAIQAVIKLPSGELITGAISNIMMCSQSHVNILIANLFTISLWMIPIYVLLSFAYFLFGIFIRNLFPIWKKNTYLIKNKEILLVLQIQLLFLIKQAAQTTMHYLFYNIVCLFLIKQAAQTTKHCLFYNIVCFLFYFNNRNYFFNYRKSYDCVLKPCTTFFKTLKRVGGLKLEELPGVEALHIPGTADGQTKVVREGDNGVAYSWNSRDQKWDKIGEVVDGPEDSMKRPVLDGVQYDYVFDVDIGDGEPIRKLPYNRSDNPYDAADKWLLKENLPLSYRQQIVEFILQNSGQKEFAFDTSFRDPYTGGVTFELTFFFSTYISRISGVPTKPVFMHIPKKGMLFFDVAQFDGILKKIAEFNNALLLDPVQKDLSLTEIEMSRIAAVLKILRDTSHYHSSTFADVDIALMLKLLKSWPDAMVFPVIDVLRMIILHPDGARLLLQHVKEGNDMLMETIKKVTTAPALAANLLTSTRAVTNLFKHLSFHPWLQGHRSEILDVFSSCCSSSNKNVQLSYSTLVLNYAVLLIEKKDQEGQSQVLSAALEIAEEGNVDVDSKFRALVAVGSLMLEGLVKGIAMDFDVQSIAKVAKASKEVKIAEVGADIELVTKQT
;
A
#
# COMPACT_ATOMS: atom_id res chain seq x y z
N MET A 1 -18.63 27.27 -25.71
CA MET A 1 -19.13 25.89 -25.85
C MET A 1 -19.74 25.54 -24.51
N GLU A 2 -21.07 25.60 -24.40
CA GLU A 2 -21.76 25.14 -23.19
C GLU A 2 -21.54 23.63 -23.10
N ILE A 3 -20.96 23.19 -21.99
CA ILE A 3 -20.73 21.77 -21.72
C ILE A 3 -22.04 21.23 -21.16
N ASP A 4 -22.78 20.46 -21.95
CA ASP A 4 -23.95 19.73 -21.47
C ASP A 4 -23.49 18.53 -20.63
N PHE A 5 -23.67 18.64 -19.32
CA PHE A 5 -23.30 17.57 -18.38
C PHE A 5 -24.18 16.31 -18.53
N GLY A 6 -25.28 16.37 -19.29
CA GLY A 6 -26.11 15.21 -19.62
C GLY A 6 -25.46 14.20 -20.57
N GLU A 7 -24.37 14.57 -21.26
CA GLU A 7 -23.69 13.69 -22.24
C GLU A 7 -22.54 12.86 -21.65
N TYR A 8 -22.08 13.15 -20.43
CA TYR A 8 -20.96 12.41 -19.83
C TYR A 8 -21.46 11.17 -19.10
N ARG A 9 -21.06 10.01 -19.62
CA ARG A 9 -21.29 8.70 -19.00
C ARG A 9 -19.97 7.97 -18.82
N LEU A 10 -19.90 7.08 -17.83
CA LEU A 10 -18.77 6.18 -17.64
C LEU A 10 -18.51 5.42 -18.95
N SER A 11 -17.29 5.57 -19.49
CA SER A 11 -16.89 4.96 -20.76
C SER A 11 -16.17 3.63 -20.55
N SER A 12 -15.27 3.55 -19.56
CA SER A 12 -14.49 2.36 -19.25
C SER A 12 -14.04 2.36 -17.78
N GLU A 13 -13.81 1.18 -17.22
CA GLU A 13 -13.21 0.99 -15.89
C GLU A 13 -11.91 0.20 -16.05
N LEU A 14 -10.80 0.78 -15.59
CA LEU A 14 -9.45 0.21 -15.72
C LEU A 14 -9.10 -0.59 -14.47
N ARG A 15 -9.46 -1.88 -14.45
CA ARG A 15 -9.20 -2.78 -13.31
C ARG A 15 -7.85 -3.47 -13.44
N GLY A 16 -7.02 -3.37 -12.41
CA GLY A 16 -5.77 -4.11 -12.36
C GLY A 16 -4.84 -3.78 -11.20
N HIS A 17 -4.78 -2.52 -10.76
CA HIS A 17 -3.98 -2.17 -9.58
C HIS A 17 -4.50 -2.85 -8.31
N GLU A 18 -3.59 -3.21 -7.41
CA GLU A 18 -3.88 -3.98 -6.19
C GLU A 18 -4.01 -3.09 -4.93
N ASP A 19 -3.69 -1.80 -5.06
CA ASP A 19 -3.76 -0.77 -4.01
C ASP A 19 -4.09 0.61 -4.64
N ASP A 20 -4.21 1.65 -3.82
CA ASP A 20 -4.60 3.02 -4.18
C ASP A 20 -3.86 3.53 -5.43
N VAL A 21 -4.62 3.88 -6.48
CA VAL A 21 -4.08 4.58 -7.65
C VAL A 21 -3.80 6.03 -7.28
N ARG A 22 -2.55 6.47 -7.45
CA ARG A 22 -2.04 7.78 -7.01
C ARG A 22 -1.72 8.73 -8.15
N GLY A 23 -1.44 8.21 -9.33
CA GLY A 23 -1.13 9.02 -10.51
C GLY A 23 -1.84 8.50 -11.74
N ILE A 24 -2.15 9.44 -12.64
CA ILE A 24 -2.70 9.17 -13.97
C ILE A 24 -2.04 10.14 -14.96
N CYS A 25 -1.70 9.63 -16.14
CA CYS A 25 -1.09 10.41 -17.20
C CYS A 25 -1.68 10.00 -18.55
N VAL A 26 -2.16 10.97 -19.33
CA VAL A 26 -2.67 10.72 -20.68
C VAL A 26 -1.49 10.74 -21.65
N CYS A 27 -1.31 9.67 -22.41
CA CYS A 27 -0.16 9.43 -23.27
C CYS A 27 -0.53 9.65 -24.74
N GLY A 28 -1.06 10.84 -25.05
CA GLY A 28 -1.61 11.15 -26.37
C GLY A 28 -2.75 10.21 -26.77
N ASP A 29 -2.76 9.79 -28.04
CA ASP A 29 -3.72 8.80 -28.57
C ASP A 29 -3.30 7.34 -28.29
N THR A 30 -2.09 7.12 -27.73
CA THR A 30 -1.55 5.77 -27.46
C THR A 30 -2.27 5.09 -26.30
N GLY A 31 -2.61 5.85 -25.26
CA GLY A 31 -3.15 5.25 -24.04
C GLY A 31 -3.14 6.15 -22.82
N ILE A 32 -3.35 5.51 -21.67
CA ILE A 32 -3.31 6.12 -20.34
C ILE A 32 -2.28 5.35 -19.52
N ALA A 33 -1.44 6.04 -18.75
CA ALA A 33 -0.61 5.44 -17.72
C ALA A 33 -1.19 5.72 -16.34
N THR A 34 -1.13 4.75 -15.43
CA THR A 34 -1.54 4.87 -14.03
C THR A 34 -0.46 4.35 -13.10
N SER A 35 -0.35 4.91 -11.90
CA SER A 35 0.62 4.49 -10.88
C SER A 35 -0.09 4.26 -9.55
N SER A 36 0.43 3.35 -8.73
CA SER A 36 -0.24 2.94 -7.49
C SER A 36 0.73 2.71 -6.33
N ARG A 37 0.16 2.66 -5.12
CA ARG A 37 0.82 2.16 -3.91
C ARG A 37 1.22 0.68 -4.00
N ASP A 38 0.66 -0.08 -4.94
CA ASP A 38 1.08 -1.45 -5.24
C ASP A 38 2.50 -1.55 -5.83
N ARG A 39 3.18 -0.41 -6.01
CA ARG A 39 4.54 -0.21 -6.52
C ARG A 39 4.66 -0.34 -8.04
N THR A 40 3.53 -0.44 -8.75
CA THR A 40 3.51 -0.63 -10.19
C THR A 40 3.10 0.64 -10.92
N VAL A 41 3.59 0.77 -12.16
CA VAL A 41 3.01 1.65 -13.18
C VAL A 41 2.35 0.75 -14.22
N ARG A 42 1.10 1.04 -14.58
CA ARG A 42 0.36 0.30 -15.62
C ARG A 42 0.08 1.19 -16.80
N PHE A 43 0.21 0.63 -17.99
CA PHE A 43 -0.17 1.30 -19.22
C PHE A 43 -1.40 0.62 -19.84
N TRP A 44 -2.36 1.45 -20.22
CA TRP A 44 -3.65 1.07 -20.77
C TRP A 44 -3.74 1.55 -22.21
N SER A 45 -3.68 0.64 -23.17
CA SER A 45 -3.80 0.98 -24.59
C SER A 45 -5.25 1.25 -24.95
N LEU A 46 -5.51 2.29 -25.75
CA LEU A 46 -6.82 2.51 -26.34
C LEU A 46 -7.01 1.57 -27.55
N ASP A 47 -8.19 0.95 -27.65
CA ASP A 47 -8.58 0.22 -28.86
C ASP A 47 -8.85 1.22 -30.01
N PRO A 48 -8.12 1.16 -31.13
CA PRO A 48 -8.32 2.07 -32.26
C PRO A 48 -9.72 1.98 -32.88
N ALA A 49 -10.36 0.80 -32.83
CA ALA A 49 -11.69 0.56 -33.38
C ALA A 49 -12.81 0.97 -32.39
N GLN A 50 -12.51 0.95 -31.09
CA GLN A 50 -13.43 1.33 -30.02
C GLN A 50 -12.72 2.23 -29.01
N LYS A 51 -12.64 3.54 -29.28
CA LYS A 51 -11.97 4.53 -28.41
C LYS A 51 -12.44 4.55 -26.94
N ASN A 52 -13.59 3.93 -26.64
CA ASN A 52 -14.16 3.81 -25.31
C ASN A 52 -13.68 2.57 -24.54
N LYS A 53 -12.87 1.70 -25.15
CA LYS A 53 -12.36 0.48 -24.54
C LYS A 53 -10.86 0.57 -24.40
N CYS A 54 -10.39 0.49 -23.15
CA CYS A 54 -8.98 0.43 -22.81
C CYS A 54 -8.66 -0.93 -22.22
N THR A 55 -7.52 -1.50 -22.58
CA THR A 55 -7.02 -2.76 -22.02
C THR A 55 -5.67 -2.55 -21.38
N SER A 56 -5.41 -3.24 -20.26
CA SER A 56 -4.07 -3.26 -19.65
C SER A 56 -3.11 -3.86 -20.66
N SER A 57 -2.19 -3.04 -21.16
CA SER A 57 -1.20 -3.47 -22.14
C SER A 57 0.08 -3.90 -21.45
N LYS A 58 0.55 -3.13 -20.45
CA LYS A 58 1.87 -3.34 -19.81
C LYS A 58 1.83 -3.04 -18.32
N ILE A 59 2.61 -3.80 -17.56
CA ILE A 59 2.87 -3.58 -16.13
C ILE A 59 4.37 -3.34 -15.99
N MET A 60 4.74 -2.15 -15.54
CA MET A 60 6.11 -1.71 -15.35
C MET A 60 6.46 -1.86 -13.87
N LEU A 61 7.47 -2.70 -13.60
CA LEU A 61 7.94 -3.07 -12.27
C LEU A 61 9.36 -2.55 -12.08
N GLY A 62 9.62 -1.87 -10.96
CA GLY A 62 10.96 -1.34 -10.66
C GLY A 62 11.03 -0.37 -9.48
N HIS A 63 9.92 0.29 -9.13
CA HIS A 63 9.85 1.01 -7.86
C HIS A 63 9.81 0.02 -6.68
N THR A 64 10.50 0.36 -5.59
CA THR A 64 10.55 -0.45 -4.36
C THR A 64 9.48 -0.03 -3.34
N SER A 65 8.82 1.10 -3.58
CA SER A 65 7.77 1.67 -2.73
C SER A 65 6.70 2.37 -3.58
N PHE A 66 5.78 3.09 -2.93
CA PHE A 66 4.60 3.70 -3.56
C PHE A 66 4.98 4.59 -4.74
N VAL A 67 4.29 4.41 -5.87
CA VAL A 67 4.48 5.27 -7.04
C VAL A 67 3.43 6.37 -7.04
N GLY A 68 3.87 7.61 -7.22
CA GLY A 68 3.02 8.80 -7.16
C GLY A 68 2.92 9.48 -8.52
N PRO A 69 3.73 10.52 -8.77
CA PRO A 69 3.63 11.31 -9.99
C PRO A 69 4.02 10.53 -11.24
N LEU A 70 3.37 10.87 -12.35
CA LEU A 70 3.67 10.38 -13.70
C LEU A 70 3.81 11.54 -14.67
N ALA A 71 4.69 11.41 -15.65
CA ALA A 71 4.77 12.26 -16.82
C ALA A 71 4.98 11.42 -18.09
N TRP A 72 4.55 11.94 -19.23
CA TRP A 72 4.70 11.28 -20.53
C TRP A 72 5.62 12.11 -21.41
N ILE A 73 6.51 11.41 -22.11
CA ILE A 73 7.38 11.95 -23.15
C ILE A 73 6.85 11.41 -24.48
N SER A 74 6.53 12.33 -25.40
CA SER A 74 5.97 11.98 -26.70
C SER A 74 6.92 11.10 -27.53
N PRO A 75 6.40 10.27 -28.44
CA PRO A 75 7.21 9.42 -29.32
C PRO A 75 8.28 10.16 -30.12
N ASP A 76 9.42 9.50 -30.33
CA ASP A 76 10.50 9.92 -31.23
C ASP A 76 11.06 8.72 -32.04
N GLU A 77 12.12 8.93 -32.83
CA GLU A 77 12.74 7.87 -33.65
C GLU A 77 13.30 6.71 -32.80
N SER A 78 13.72 6.97 -31.57
CA SER A 78 14.29 5.97 -30.66
C SER A 78 13.20 5.24 -29.86
N PHE A 79 12.13 5.95 -29.49
CA PHE A 79 11.01 5.48 -28.69
C PHE A 79 9.68 5.74 -29.41
N PRO A 80 9.28 4.87 -30.36
CA PRO A 80 8.13 5.10 -31.23
C PRO A 80 6.77 5.03 -30.52
N GLU A 81 6.70 4.48 -29.31
CA GLU A 81 5.50 4.51 -28.45
C GLU A 81 5.59 5.63 -27.39
N GLY A 82 6.68 6.38 -27.35
CA GLY A 82 6.98 7.35 -26.29
C GLY A 82 7.53 6.68 -25.03
N GLN A 83 7.65 7.48 -23.99
CA GLN A 83 8.21 7.04 -22.71
C GLN A 83 7.37 7.56 -21.55
N ILE A 84 7.46 6.87 -20.42
CA ILE A 84 6.82 7.29 -19.17
C ILE A 84 7.89 7.60 -18.14
N VAL A 85 7.69 8.67 -17.39
CA VAL A 85 8.48 8.99 -16.22
C VAL A 85 7.62 8.78 -14.98
N SER A 86 8.14 8.08 -13.98
CA SER A 86 7.48 7.88 -12.71
C SER A 86 8.35 8.28 -11.54
N GLY A 87 7.73 8.82 -10.49
CA GLY A 87 8.39 9.17 -9.24
C GLY A 87 7.81 8.38 -8.08
N GLY A 88 8.65 7.96 -7.14
CA GLY A 88 8.25 7.09 -6.04
C GLY A 88 8.58 7.61 -4.65
N MET A 89 7.98 6.98 -3.64
CA MET A 89 8.32 7.11 -2.23
C MET A 89 9.71 6.53 -1.92
N ASP A 90 10.20 5.66 -2.79
CA ASP A 90 11.58 5.16 -2.79
C ASP A 90 12.62 6.19 -3.25
N THR A 91 12.23 7.45 -3.43
CA THR A 91 13.06 8.59 -3.86
C THR A 91 13.54 8.52 -5.31
N LEU A 92 13.17 7.45 -6.03
CA LEU A 92 13.60 7.24 -7.40
C LEU A 92 12.73 8.01 -8.38
N VAL A 93 13.36 8.44 -9.48
CA VAL A 93 12.66 8.76 -10.71
C VAL A 93 13.06 7.72 -11.75
N LEU A 94 12.08 7.05 -12.36
CA LEU A 94 12.31 6.00 -13.36
C LEU A 94 11.78 6.46 -14.71
N LEU A 95 12.56 6.24 -15.76
CA LEU A 95 12.16 6.42 -17.15
C LEU A 95 11.89 5.04 -17.75
N TRP A 96 10.74 4.88 -18.38
CA TRP A 96 10.25 3.62 -18.96
C TRP A 96 10.15 3.74 -20.46
N ASP A 97 10.70 2.75 -21.18
CA ASP A 97 10.43 2.57 -22.60
C ASP A 97 9.03 1.98 -22.74
N LEU A 98 8.10 2.75 -23.29
CA LEU A 98 6.71 2.30 -23.36
C LEU A 98 6.56 1.09 -24.26
N LYS A 99 7.39 0.94 -25.31
CA LYS A 99 7.34 -0.21 -26.22
C LYS A 99 7.76 -1.50 -25.53
N LYS A 100 8.85 -1.47 -24.74
CA LYS A 100 9.37 -2.65 -24.03
C LYS A 100 8.68 -2.91 -22.69
N GLY A 101 8.17 -1.88 -22.03
CA GLY A 101 7.65 -1.96 -20.67
C GLY A 101 8.74 -2.09 -19.60
N GLU A 102 9.99 -1.73 -19.95
CA GLU A 102 11.16 -1.87 -19.10
C GLU A 102 11.71 -0.49 -18.70
N SER A 103 12.36 -0.41 -17.53
CA SER A 103 13.05 0.80 -17.12
C SER A 103 14.32 0.97 -17.95
N VAL A 104 14.46 2.11 -18.62
CA VAL A 104 15.64 2.48 -19.40
C VAL A 104 16.60 3.37 -18.62
N GLN A 105 16.10 4.15 -17.66
CA GLN A 105 16.94 4.96 -16.77
C GLN A 105 16.40 4.97 -15.35
N THR A 106 17.31 4.91 -14.39
CA THR A 106 17.04 5.08 -12.96
C THR A 106 17.81 6.30 -12.46
N MET A 107 17.08 7.34 -12.08
CA MET A 107 17.63 8.59 -11.58
C MET A 107 17.59 8.59 -10.05
N LYS A 108 18.79 8.64 -9.44
CA LYS A 108 18.99 8.67 -7.98
C LYS A 108 19.53 10.03 -7.57
N GLY A 109 18.95 10.65 -6.53
CA GLY A 109 19.49 11.90 -5.98
C GLY A 109 18.58 12.64 -5.00
N HIS A 110 17.25 12.48 -5.11
CA HIS A 110 16.34 12.97 -4.08
C HIS A 110 16.56 12.23 -2.75
N GLN A 111 16.35 12.93 -1.64
CA GLN A 111 16.52 12.36 -0.30
C GLN A 111 15.21 11.86 0.30
N LEU A 112 14.08 12.34 -0.23
CA LEU A 112 12.73 11.97 0.19
C LEU A 112 11.84 11.76 -1.04
N GLN A 113 10.60 11.32 -0.79
CA GLN A 113 9.60 11.00 -1.80
C GLN A 113 9.50 12.04 -2.92
N VAL A 114 9.47 11.56 -4.16
CA VAL A 114 9.16 12.36 -5.35
C VAL A 114 7.65 12.60 -5.41
N THR A 115 7.25 13.87 -5.48
CA THR A 115 5.84 14.30 -5.38
C THR A 115 5.30 14.91 -6.67
N GLY A 116 6.18 15.40 -7.55
CA GLY A 116 5.79 15.96 -8.84
C GLY A 116 6.81 15.69 -9.93
N LEU A 117 6.31 15.64 -11.17
CA LEU A 117 7.11 15.48 -12.39
C LEU A 117 6.63 16.46 -13.46
N ALA A 118 7.57 17.02 -14.21
CA ALA A 118 7.32 17.81 -15.41
C ALA A 118 8.41 17.53 -16.45
N ILE A 119 8.10 17.76 -17.73
CA ILE A 119 9.07 17.63 -18.83
C ILE A 119 9.28 19.02 -19.44
N ASP A 120 10.53 19.41 -19.65
CA ASP A 120 10.87 20.68 -20.29
C ASP A 120 10.95 20.60 -21.82
N ASP A 121 11.21 21.73 -22.50
CA ASP A 121 11.23 21.74 -23.99
C ASP A 121 12.42 20.99 -24.57
N ASN A 122 13.45 20.73 -23.76
CA ASN A 122 14.63 19.96 -24.15
C ASN A 122 14.46 18.47 -23.85
N ALA A 123 13.26 18.03 -23.48
CA ALA A 123 12.95 16.68 -22.97
C ALA A 123 13.72 16.32 -21.68
N ASP A 124 14.25 17.31 -20.96
CA ASP A 124 14.79 17.07 -19.63
C ASP A 124 13.64 16.83 -18.64
N ILE A 125 13.91 15.97 -17.67
CA ILE A 125 12.94 15.61 -16.64
C ILE A 125 13.14 16.56 -15.47
N ILE A 126 12.05 17.15 -14.97
CA ILE A 126 12.02 17.94 -13.75
C ILE A 126 11.26 17.16 -12.69
N SER A 127 11.88 16.94 -11.54
CA SER A 127 11.24 16.30 -10.39
C SER A 127 11.20 17.22 -9.18
N ALA A 128 10.10 17.15 -8.43
CA ALA A 128 9.91 17.81 -7.14
C ALA A 128 9.81 16.78 -6.02
N SER A 129 10.31 17.12 -4.83
CA SER A 129 10.31 16.20 -3.70
C SER A 129 9.94 16.87 -2.37
N VAL A 130 9.54 16.01 -1.42
CA VAL A 130 9.37 16.35 -0.01
C VAL A 130 10.67 16.88 0.61
N ASP A 131 11.83 16.57 0.02
CA ASP A 131 13.13 17.10 0.44
C ASP A 131 13.32 18.60 0.17
N CYS A 132 12.27 19.30 -0.26
CA CYS A 132 12.23 20.73 -0.54
C CYS A 132 13.00 21.14 -1.80
N THR A 133 13.49 20.17 -2.58
CA THR A 133 14.26 20.43 -3.80
C THR A 133 13.50 20.11 -5.08
N LEU A 134 13.83 20.86 -6.12
CA LEU A 134 13.61 20.50 -7.51
C LEU A 134 14.91 19.97 -8.08
N ARG A 135 14.83 18.95 -8.93
CA ARG A 135 15.98 18.45 -9.70
C ARG A 135 15.64 18.40 -11.17
N ARG A 136 16.62 18.76 -12.01
CA ARG A 136 16.57 18.57 -13.45
C ARG A 136 17.51 17.46 -13.85
N TRP A 137 17.02 16.55 -14.68
CA TRP A 137 17.74 15.37 -15.12
C TRP A 137 17.88 15.35 -16.62
N ARG A 138 19.08 15.00 -17.08
CA ARG A 138 19.41 14.76 -18.48
C ARG A 138 20.18 13.45 -18.58
N ASN A 139 19.74 12.56 -19.45
CA ASN A 139 20.40 11.25 -19.67
C ASN A 139 20.61 10.46 -18.36
N GLY A 140 19.61 10.46 -17.48
CA GLY A 140 19.65 9.75 -16.20
C GLY A 140 20.51 10.42 -15.11
N GLN A 141 21.15 11.55 -15.39
CA GLN A 141 22.03 12.26 -14.44
C GLN A 141 21.42 13.59 -13.99
N PRO A 142 21.58 13.98 -12.71
CA PRO A 142 21.13 15.28 -12.23
C PRO A 142 22.06 16.37 -12.77
N ILE A 143 21.51 17.34 -13.51
CA ILE A 143 22.27 18.47 -14.05
C ILE A 143 22.11 19.74 -13.20
N GLU A 144 20.94 19.94 -12.59
CA GLU A 144 20.65 21.08 -11.73
C GLU A 144 19.83 20.62 -10.52
N SER A 145 20.04 21.29 -9.38
CA SER A 145 19.30 21.07 -8.14
C SER A 145 19.00 22.41 -7.51
N TRP A 146 17.73 22.67 -7.20
CA TRP A 146 17.28 23.93 -6.63
C TRP A 146 16.54 23.69 -5.33
N GLU A 147 16.95 24.38 -4.26
CA GLU A 147 16.14 24.51 -3.04
C GLU A 147 15.01 25.51 -3.29
N ALA A 148 13.93 25.04 -3.91
CA ALA A 148 12.84 25.90 -4.36
C ALA A 148 11.95 26.37 -3.20
N HIS A 149 11.86 25.60 -2.11
CA HIS A 149 11.01 25.90 -0.96
C HIS A 149 11.73 25.64 0.36
N LYS A 150 11.24 26.24 1.46
CA LYS A 150 11.64 25.87 2.84
C LYS A 150 10.77 24.76 3.44
N ALA A 151 9.80 24.26 2.67
CA ALA A 151 8.85 23.24 3.06
C ALA A 151 8.66 22.25 1.92
N ALA A 152 8.13 21.07 2.24
CA ALA A 152 7.93 19.98 1.29
C ALA A 152 7.18 20.43 0.04
N ILE A 153 7.79 20.20 -1.13
CA ILE A 153 7.13 20.48 -2.42
C ILE A 153 6.12 19.37 -2.66
N GLN A 154 4.91 19.75 -3.03
CA GLN A 154 3.79 18.84 -3.28
C GLN A 154 3.52 18.64 -4.77
N ALA A 155 3.83 19.63 -5.60
CA ALA A 155 3.62 19.57 -7.04
C ALA A 155 4.57 20.50 -7.79
N VAL A 156 4.85 20.14 -9.04
CA VAL A 156 5.52 20.99 -10.04
C VAL A 156 4.74 20.91 -11.34
N ILE A 157 4.58 22.06 -12.01
CA ILE A 157 3.97 22.15 -13.34
C ILE A 157 4.80 23.11 -14.16
N LYS A 158 5.06 22.74 -15.42
CA LYS A 158 5.61 23.64 -16.42
C LYS A 158 4.50 24.41 -17.14
N LEU A 159 4.66 25.71 -17.25
CA LEU A 159 3.78 26.56 -18.04
C LEU A 159 4.16 26.56 -19.52
N PRO A 160 3.22 26.88 -20.44
CA PRO A 160 3.53 27.08 -21.85
C PRO A 160 4.58 28.17 -22.11
N SER A 161 4.76 29.12 -21.17
CA SER A 161 5.82 30.13 -21.21
C SER A 161 7.22 29.57 -20.98
N GLY A 162 7.35 28.31 -20.56
CA GLY A 162 8.61 27.67 -20.17
C GLY A 162 8.89 27.73 -18.66
N GLU A 163 8.16 28.56 -17.92
CA GLU A 163 8.37 28.74 -16.47
C GLU A 163 7.87 27.53 -15.66
N LEU A 164 8.51 27.29 -14.50
CA LEU A 164 8.10 26.24 -13.57
C LEU A 164 7.33 26.85 -12.39
N ILE A 165 6.12 26.34 -12.14
CA ILE A 165 5.35 26.64 -10.94
C ILE A 165 5.48 25.47 -9.96
N THR A 166 5.74 25.79 -8.70
CA THR A 166 5.81 24.81 -7.62
C THR A 166 4.92 25.19 -6.45
N GLY A 167 4.25 24.18 -5.88
CA GLY A 167 3.40 24.34 -4.70
C GLY A 167 3.99 23.64 -3.48
N ALA A 168 4.06 24.35 -2.36
CA ALA A 168 4.41 23.79 -1.05
C ALA A 168 3.37 24.19 0.01
N ILE A 169 3.38 23.50 1.16
CA ILE A 169 2.41 23.69 2.25
C ILE A 169 2.41 25.14 2.78
N SER A 170 3.54 25.84 2.70
CA SER A 170 3.68 27.19 3.24
C SER A 170 3.50 28.31 2.21
N ASN A 171 3.76 28.11 0.91
CA ASN A 171 3.72 29.14 -0.14
C ASN A 171 3.66 28.53 -1.57
N ILE A 172 3.12 29.29 -2.54
CA ILE A 172 3.28 29.02 -3.99
C ILE A 172 4.42 29.91 -4.50
N MET A 173 5.40 29.34 -5.23
CA MET A 173 6.52 30.08 -5.82
C MET A 173 6.59 29.84 -7.34
N MET A 174 6.84 30.91 -8.09
CA MET A 174 7.19 30.86 -9.51
C MET A 174 8.72 30.88 -9.64
N CYS A 175 9.28 29.93 -10.40
CA CYS A 175 10.71 29.90 -10.72
C CYS A 175 10.90 30.11 -12.23
N SER A 176 11.63 31.16 -12.61
CA SER A 176 11.96 31.47 -14.01
C SER A 176 13.37 30.97 -14.36
N GLN A 177 13.52 30.45 -15.57
CA GLN A 177 14.69 29.71 -16.05
C GLN A 177 15.88 30.61 -16.46
N SER A 178 15.80 31.93 -16.29
CA SER A 178 16.89 32.83 -16.73
C SER A 178 17.36 33.90 -15.75
N HIS A 179 16.64 34.20 -14.67
CA HIS A 179 17.16 34.92 -13.49
C HIS A 179 16.20 34.59 -12.33
N VAL A 180 16.74 34.35 -11.14
CA VAL A 180 15.95 34.10 -9.92
C VAL A 180 15.17 35.37 -9.56
N ASN A 181 14.04 35.58 -10.22
CA ASN A 181 13.06 36.59 -9.85
C ASN A 181 11.96 35.89 -9.04
N ILE A 182 12.08 36.03 -7.73
CA ILE A 182 11.18 35.51 -6.72
C ILE A 182 9.88 36.32 -6.77
N LEU A 183 8.81 35.76 -7.32
CA LEU A 183 7.46 36.30 -7.12
C LEU A 183 6.76 35.48 -6.03
N ILE A 184 6.72 36.04 -4.81
CA ILE A 184 5.99 35.47 -3.68
C ILE A 184 4.52 35.85 -3.83
N ALA A 185 3.68 34.94 -4.31
CA ALA A 185 2.23 35.10 -4.23
C ALA A 185 1.76 34.67 -2.82
N ASN A 186 1.80 35.61 -1.87
CA ASN A 186 1.22 35.40 -0.55
C ASN A 186 -0.31 35.32 -0.65
N LEU A 187 -0.89 34.17 -0.30
CA LEU A 187 -2.33 34.02 -0.05
C LEU A 187 -2.83 34.92 1.09
N PHE A 188 -1.91 35.47 1.91
CA PHE A 188 -2.23 36.49 2.92
C PHE A 188 -2.72 37.81 2.32
N THR A 189 -2.27 38.20 1.12
CA THR A 189 -2.68 39.47 0.51
C THR A 189 -4.14 39.43 0.04
N ILE A 190 -4.65 38.29 -0.42
CA ILE A 190 -6.07 38.14 -0.80
C ILE A 190 -6.99 38.26 0.43
N SER A 191 -6.53 37.79 1.60
CA SER A 191 -7.31 37.91 2.84
C SER A 191 -7.48 39.37 3.29
N LEU A 192 -6.48 40.24 3.10
CA LEU A 192 -6.57 41.66 3.48
C LEU A 192 -7.47 42.48 2.56
N TRP A 193 -7.63 42.11 1.29
CA TRP A 193 -8.57 42.77 0.37
C TRP A 193 -10.02 42.31 0.55
N MET A 194 -10.25 41.19 1.24
CA MET A 194 -11.61 40.72 1.56
C MET A 194 -12.17 41.30 2.87
N ILE A 195 -11.33 41.82 3.76
CA ILE A 195 -11.77 42.45 5.02
C ILE A 195 -12.68 43.67 4.76
N PRO A 196 -12.36 44.61 3.84
CA PRO A 196 -13.24 45.75 3.55
C PRO A 196 -14.61 45.31 2.98
N ILE A 197 -14.62 44.26 2.15
CA ILE A 197 -15.82 43.73 1.50
C ILE A 197 -16.71 43.03 2.54
N TYR A 198 -16.13 42.25 3.45
CA TYR A 198 -16.87 41.56 4.51
C TYR A 198 -17.43 42.55 5.54
N VAL A 199 -16.70 43.62 5.84
CA VAL A 199 -17.16 44.72 6.72
C VAL A 199 -18.30 45.50 6.07
N LEU A 200 -18.21 45.82 4.77
CA LEU A 200 -19.27 46.50 4.02
C LEU A 200 -20.54 45.63 3.90
N LEU A 201 -20.41 44.33 3.64
CA LEU A 201 -21.54 43.38 3.61
C LEU A 201 -22.17 43.22 5.00
N SER A 202 -21.37 43.15 6.05
CA SER A 202 -21.87 43.06 7.44
C SER A 202 -22.58 44.34 7.86
N PHE A 203 -22.08 45.51 7.44
CA PHE A 203 -22.72 46.81 7.68
C PHE A 203 -24.03 46.96 6.90
N ALA A 204 -24.07 46.48 5.65
CA ALA A 204 -25.29 46.45 4.85
C ALA A 204 -26.36 45.52 5.45
N TYR A 205 -25.96 44.35 5.95
CA TYR A 205 -26.87 43.43 6.67
C TYR A 205 -27.34 44.01 8.00
N PHE A 206 -26.48 44.74 8.72
CA PHE A 206 -26.84 45.44 9.95
C PHE A 206 -27.84 46.58 9.69
N LEU A 207 -27.63 47.39 8.65
CA LEU A 207 -28.57 48.43 8.22
C LEU A 207 -29.90 47.83 7.71
N PHE A 208 -29.85 46.71 6.99
CA PHE A 208 -31.05 45.97 6.58
C PHE A 208 -31.82 45.41 7.79
N GLY A 209 -31.10 44.93 8.80
CA GLY A 209 -31.66 44.51 10.09
C GLY A 209 -32.33 45.66 10.84
N ILE A 210 -31.73 46.86 10.87
CA ILE A 210 -32.33 48.07 11.44
C ILE A 210 -33.58 48.49 10.66
N PHE A 211 -33.55 48.40 9.32
CA PHE A 211 -34.70 48.69 8.47
C PHE A 211 -35.88 47.77 8.77
N ILE A 212 -35.64 46.45 8.89
CA ILE A 212 -36.66 45.47 9.29
C ILE A 212 -37.13 45.73 10.74
N ARG A 213 -36.24 45.97 11.69
CA ARG A 213 -36.63 46.13 13.11
C ARG A 213 -37.43 47.40 13.38
N ASN A 214 -37.14 48.49 12.68
CA ASN A 214 -37.73 49.80 12.97
C ASN A 214 -38.88 50.18 12.02
N LEU A 215 -38.81 49.85 10.73
CA LEU A 215 -39.89 50.20 9.79
C LEU A 215 -40.99 49.13 9.72
N PHE A 216 -40.68 47.85 9.92
CA PHE A 216 -41.69 46.78 9.83
C PHE A 216 -42.80 46.90 10.90
N PRO A 217 -42.54 47.30 12.16
CA PRO A 217 -43.60 47.56 13.13
C PRO A 217 -44.45 48.80 12.78
N ILE A 218 -43.84 49.84 12.19
CA ILE A 218 -44.54 51.06 11.74
C ILE A 218 -45.44 50.73 10.54
N TRP A 219 -44.97 49.87 9.62
CA TRP A 219 -45.72 49.39 8.46
C TRP A 219 -46.91 48.49 8.87
N LYS A 220 -46.73 47.66 9.90
CA LYS A 220 -47.80 46.81 10.46
C LYS A 220 -48.87 47.62 11.22
N LYS A 221 -48.52 48.79 11.77
CA LYS A 221 -49.47 49.69 12.47
C LYS A 221 -50.31 50.52 11.50
N ASN A 222 -49.78 50.88 10.33
CA ASN A 222 -50.47 51.71 9.33
C ASN A 222 -51.27 50.92 8.27
N THR A 223 -51.22 49.59 8.29
CA THR A 223 -51.95 48.72 7.33
C THR A 223 -53.45 48.62 7.60
N TYR A 224 -53.95 49.22 8.70
CA TYR A 224 -55.38 49.35 9.00
C TYR A 224 -56.09 50.48 8.22
N LEU A 225 -55.37 51.31 7.45
CA LEU A 225 -55.94 52.44 6.71
C LEU A 225 -55.92 52.31 5.18
N ILE A 226 -55.38 51.22 4.63
CA ILE A 226 -55.38 50.98 3.17
C ILE A 226 -56.57 50.06 2.84
N LYS A 227 -57.73 50.65 2.57
CA LYS A 227 -58.96 49.93 2.17
C LYS A 227 -58.89 49.30 0.78
N ASN A 228 -57.82 49.50 0.02
CA ASN A 228 -57.73 49.05 -1.36
C ASN A 228 -56.65 47.98 -1.52
N LYS A 229 -57.08 46.70 -1.63
CA LYS A 229 -56.21 45.53 -1.75
C LYS A 229 -55.25 45.61 -2.95
N GLU A 230 -55.61 46.35 -4.00
CA GLU A 230 -54.77 46.54 -5.18
C GLU A 230 -53.51 47.35 -4.90
N ILE A 231 -53.58 48.35 -4.01
CA ILE A 231 -52.40 49.16 -3.64
C ILE A 231 -51.39 48.33 -2.84
N LEU A 232 -51.89 47.41 -1.99
CA LEU A 232 -51.04 46.50 -1.23
C LEU A 232 -50.31 45.51 -2.16
N LEU A 233 -51.00 45.02 -3.19
CA LEU A 233 -50.41 44.12 -4.20
C LEU A 233 -49.35 44.86 -5.04
N VAL A 234 -49.63 46.10 -5.46
CA VAL A 234 -48.69 46.93 -6.23
C VAL A 234 -47.43 47.24 -5.43
N LEU A 235 -47.55 47.56 -4.14
CA LEU A 235 -46.39 47.81 -3.26
C LEU A 235 -45.58 46.53 -2.98
N GLN A 236 -46.23 45.38 -2.83
CA GLN A 236 -45.53 44.09 -2.70
C GLN A 236 -44.78 43.72 -3.99
N ILE A 237 -45.39 43.95 -5.16
CA ILE A 237 -44.76 43.71 -6.45
C ILE A 237 -43.58 44.67 -6.67
N GLN A 238 -43.71 45.96 -6.31
CA GLN A 238 -42.62 46.93 -6.39
C GLN A 238 -41.45 46.57 -5.45
N LEU A 239 -41.73 46.08 -4.23
CA LEU A 239 -40.70 45.62 -3.30
C LEU A 239 -39.99 44.37 -3.81
N LEU A 240 -40.73 43.41 -4.36
CA LEU A 240 -40.17 42.23 -5.04
C LEU A 240 -39.35 42.63 -6.27
N PHE A 241 -39.77 43.64 -7.01
CA PHE A 241 -39.04 44.16 -8.17
C PHE A 241 -37.73 44.82 -7.75
N LEU A 242 -37.74 45.62 -6.68
CA LEU A 242 -36.53 46.23 -6.11
C LEU A 242 -35.56 45.19 -5.54
N ILE A 243 -36.06 44.15 -4.86
CA ILE A 243 -35.23 43.03 -4.38
C ILE A 243 -34.63 42.27 -5.55
N LYS A 244 -35.42 42.03 -6.62
CA LYS A 244 -34.95 41.36 -7.83
C LYS A 244 -33.91 42.21 -8.56
N GLN A 245 -34.09 43.52 -8.62
CA GLN A 245 -33.16 44.45 -9.28
C GLN A 245 -31.86 44.62 -8.47
N ALA A 246 -31.93 44.63 -7.13
CA ALA A 246 -30.74 44.60 -6.27
C ALA A 246 -29.98 43.27 -6.41
N ALA A 247 -30.67 42.13 -6.44
CA ALA A 247 -30.08 40.82 -6.67
C ALA A 247 -29.46 40.70 -8.07
N GLN A 248 -30.10 41.29 -9.09
CA GLN A 248 -29.65 41.28 -10.47
C GLN A 248 -28.47 42.23 -10.69
N THR A 249 -28.38 43.34 -9.96
CA THR A 249 -27.22 44.24 -9.98
C THR A 249 -26.02 43.62 -9.26
N THR A 250 -26.26 42.90 -8.15
CA THR A 250 -25.23 42.14 -7.42
C THR A 250 -24.73 40.96 -8.25
N MET A 251 -25.63 40.24 -8.92
CA MET A 251 -25.29 39.19 -9.89
C MET A 251 -24.55 39.76 -11.11
N HIS A 252 -24.93 40.93 -11.64
CA HIS A 252 -24.19 41.56 -12.74
C HIS A 252 -22.80 42.02 -12.31
N TYR A 253 -22.61 42.49 -11.07
CA TYR A 253 -21.27 42.84 -10.56
C TYR A 253 -20.41 41.59 -10.32
N LEU A 254 -21.01 40.50 -9.83
CA LEU A 254 -20.34 39.20 -9.68
C LEU A 254 -20.01 38.62 -11.06
N PHE A 255 -20.93 38.72 -12.01
CA PHE A 255 -20.79 38.25 -13.39
C PHE A 255 -19.79 39.11 -14.16
N TYR A 256 -19.74 40.44 -13.96
CA TYR A 256 -18.74 41.31 -14.58
C TYR A 256 -17.33 41.02 -14.04
N ASN A 257 -17.17 40.75 -12.74
CA ASN A 257 -15.88 40.32 -12.18
C ASN A 257 -15.49 38.90 -12.63
N ILE A 258 -16.46 37.98 -12.72
CA ILE A 258 -16.24 36.62 -13.24
C ILE A 258 -15.92 36.68 -14.74
N VAL A 259 -16.57 37.55 -15.52
CA VAL A 259 -16.32 37.77 -16.95
C VAL A 259 -15.02 38.53 -17.18
N CYS A 260 -14.60 39.46 -16.32
CA CYS A 260 -13.25 40.04 -16.37
C CYS A 260 -12.18 38.99 -16.04
N LEU A 261 -12.43 38.11 -15.06
CA LEU A 261 -11.61 36.91 -14.81
C LEU A 261 -11.64 35.95 -16.01
N PHE A 262 -12.78 35.82 -16.70
CA PHE A 262 -12.97 34.98 -17.88
C PHE A 262 -12.33 35.58 -19.13
N LEU A 263 -12.29 36.91 -19.28
CA LEU A 263 -11.66 37.63 -20.39
C LEU A 263 -10.15 37.70 -20.24
N ILE A 264 -9.63 37.79 -19.00
CA ILE A 264 -8.22 37.52 -18.69
C ILE A 264 -7.88 36.05 -19.02
N LYS A 265 -8.81 35.12 -18.81
CA LYS A 265 -8.71 33.70 -19.21
C LYS A 265 -8.83 33.47 -20.73
N GLN A 266 -9.52 34.34 -21.45
CA GLN A 266 -9.78 34.24 -22.89
C GLN A 266 -8.68 34.91 -23.73
N ALA A 267 -7.95 35.87 -23.16
CA ALA A 267 -6.67 36.35 -23.72
C ALA A 267 -5.54 35.30 -23.63
N ALA A 268 -5.74 34.22 -22.86
CA ALA A 268 -4.78 33.13 -22.67
C ALA A 268 -5.16 31.82 -23.40
N GLN A 269 -6.02 31.88 -24.43
CA GLN A 269 -6.34 30.73 -25.28
C GLN A 269 -5.96 30.97 -26.74
N THR A 270 -4.71 30.65 -27.06
CA THR A 270 -4.40 29.91 -28.28
C THR A 270 -3.55 28.68 -27.92
N THR A 271 -4.15 27.50 -28.19
CA THR A 271 -3.55 26.16 -28.34
C THR A 271 -3.49 25.20 -27.12
N LYS A 272 -4.59 24.43 -27.02
CA LYS A 272 -4.76 22.97 -26.80
C LYS A 272 -4.41 22.29 -25.45
N HIS A 273 -5.49 21.86 -24.79
CA HIS A 273 -5.75 20.60 -24.06
C HIS A 273 -4.58 19.90 -23.34
N CYS A 274 -4.16 20.45 -22.20
CA CYS A 274 -3.54 19.70 -21.08
C CYS A 274 -3.77 20.35 -19.71
N LEU A 275 -4.12 21.65 -19.67
CA LEU A 275 -4.20 22.41 -18.42
C LEU A 275 -5.42 22.13 -17.51
N PHE A 276 -6.46 21.44 -17.97
CA PHE A 276 -7.70 21.32 -17.19
C PHE A 276 -7.62 20.25 -16.09
N TYR A 277 -6.74 19.24 -16.22
CA TYR A 277 -6.77 18.08 -15.32
C TYR A 277 -5.98 18.29 -14.02
N ASN A 278 -4.82 18.95 -14.08
CA ASN A 278 -3.98 19.18 -12.89
C ASN A 278 -4.58 20.19 -11.89
N ILE A 279 -5.43 21.12 -12.36
CA ILE A 279 -6.13 22.08 -11.49
C ILE A 279 -7.35 21.42 -10.80
N VAL A 280 -8.01 20.46 -11.44
CA VAL A 280 -9.12 19.71 -10.82
C VAL A 280 -8.59 18.77 -9.73
N CYS A 281 -7.41 18.16 -9.92
CA CYS A 281 -6.74 17.40 -8.86
C CYS A 281 -6.32 18.28 -7.67
N PHE A 282 -5.94 19.55 -7.92
CA PHE A 282 -5.60 20.50 -6.86
C PHE A 282 -6.83 20.94 -6.03
N LEU A 283 -8.01 21.04 -6.65
CA LEU A 283 -9.26 21.37 -5.96
C LEU A 283 -9.89 20.17 -5.24
N PHE A 284 -9.69 18.94 -5.72
CA PHE A 284 -10.14 17.72 -5.01
C PHE A 284 -9.32 17.43 -3.75
N TYR A 285 -8.05 17.89 -3.69
CA TYR A 285 -7.19 17.69 -2.53
C TYR A 285 -7.57 18.59 -1.34
N PHE A 286 -8.29 19.70 -1.57
CA PHE A 286 -8.56 20.70 -0.54
C PHE A 286 -10.01 20.78 -0.03
N ASN A 287 -10.97 20.00 -0.58
CA ASN A 287 -12.37 20.21 -0.21
C ASN A 287 -13.24 18.96 0.04
N ASN A 288 -12.68 17.86 0.56
CA ASN A 288 -13.51 16.74 1.04
C ASN A 288 -13.29 16.45 2.54
N ARG A 289 -13.86 17.32 3.37
CA ARG A 289 -14.53 16.90 4.61
C ARG A 289 -16.01 16.65 4.28
N ASN A 290 -16.44 15.40 4.41
CA ASN A 290 -17.83 14.90 4.46
C ASN A 290 -18.67 14.82 3.17
N TYR A 291 -19.41 13.70 3.06
CA TYR A 291 -20.46 13.22 2.10
C TYR A 291 -19.96 12.45 0.85
N PHE A 292 -20.15 11.13 0.67
CA PHE A 292 -21.29 10.16 0.62
C PHE A 292 -22.08 10.05 -0.71
N PHE A 293 -22.14 8.79 -1.20
CA PHE A 293 -23.21 8.06 -1.93
C PHE A 293 -23.44 8.15 -3.47
N ASN A 294 -23.55 6.92 -4.02
CA ASN A 294 -24.37 6.39 -5.12
C ASN A 294 -24.00 6.68 -6.59
N TYR A 295 -23.74 5.62 -7.38
CA TYR A 295 -24.77 5.00 -8.25
C TYR A 295 -24.36 3.60 -8.72
N ARG A 296 -25.35 2.87 -9.24
CA ARG A 296 -25.59 1.42 -9.18
C ARG A 296 -25.68 0.82 -10.60
N LYS A 297 -25.37 -0.48 -10.71
CA LYS A 297 -25.88 -1.50 -11.67
C LYS A 297 -25.54 -1.41 -13.17
N SER A 298 -24.94 -2.48 -13.70
CA SER A 298 -25.59 -3.42 -14.64
C SER A 298 -24.75 -4.69 -14.89
N TYR A 299 -25.42 -5.74 -15.37
CA TYR A 299 -25.19 -7.17 -15.13
C TYR A 299 -24.48 -7.95 -16.28
N ASP A 300 -23.85 -9.06 -15.88
CA ASP A 300 -23.82 -10.44 -16.44
C ASP A 300 -23.24 -10.85 -17.81
N CYS A 301 -22.54 -12.02 -17.72
CA CYS A 301 -22.42 -13.13 -18.70
C CYS A 301 -21.49 -12.90 -19.92
N VAL A 302 -20.58 -13.78 -20.38
CA VAL A 302 -20.43 -15.26 -20.39
C VAL A 302 -18.94 -15.61 -20.55
N LEU A 303 -18.44 -16.63 -19.83
CA LEU A 303 -17.19 -17.33 -20.16
C LEU A 303 -17.49 -18.58 -21.02
N LYS A 304 -16.77 -18.73 -22.13
CA LYS A 304 -16.34 -20.05 -22.65
C LYS A 304 -14.97 -19.94 -23.34
N PRO A 305 -14.13 -20.99 -23.26
CA PRO A 305 -12.70 -20.93 -23.54
C PRO A 305 -12.37 -21.28 -24.99
N CYS A 306 -11.21 -20.84 -25.49
CA CYS A 306 -10.60 -21.45 -26.67
C CYS A 306 -9.08 -21.48 -26.56
N THR A 307 -8.58 -22.71 -26.45
CA THR A 307 -7.19 -23.17 -26.62
C THR A 307 -6.74 -23.11 -28.07
N THR A 308 -5.45 -22.79 -28.33
CA THR A 308 -4.51 -23.32 -29.37
C THR A 308 -3.37 -22.31 -29.60
N PHE A 309 -2.10 -22.58 -29.93
CA PHE A 309 -1.23 -23.77 -30.15
C PHE A 309 0.22 -23.24 -30.00
N PHE A 310 1.13 -23.93 -29.28
CA PHE A 310 2.58 -23.64 -29.33
C PHE A 310 3.31 -24.72 -30.13
N LYS A 311 4.19 -24.33 -31.08
CA LYS A 311 5.19 -25.20 -31.71
C LYS A 311 6.46 -25.18 -30.86
N THR A 312 6.91 -26.34 -30.39
CA THR A 312 8.13 -26.51 -29.59
C THR A 312 9.38 -26.56 -30.47
N LEU A 313 10.44 -25.84 -30.06
CA LEU A 313 11.78 -25.85 -30.67
C LEU A 313 12.57 -27.10 -30.27
N LYS A 314 13.15 -27.82 -31.25
CA LYS A 314 13.97 -29.04 -31.05
C LYS A 314 15.38 -28.70 -30.55
N ARG A 315 15.89 -29.46 -29.57
CA ARG A 315 17.27 -29.40 -29.06
C ARG A 315 17.99 -30.73 -29.30
N VAL A 316 19.32 -30.70 -29.45
CA VAL A 316 20.16 -31.88 -29.64
C VAL A 316 21.42 -31.74 -28.77
N GLY A 317 21.63 -32.65 -27.81
CA GLY A 317 22.81 -32.63 -26.93
C GLY A 317 22.92 -31.36 -26.06
N GLY A 318 21.78 -30.78 -25.66
CA GLY A 318 21.73 -29.56 -24.84
C GLY A 318 21.86 -28.23 -25.59
N LEU A 319 22.15 -28.23 -26.90
CA LEU A 319 22.24 -27.03 -27.74
C LEU A 319 20.99 -26.86 -28.62
N LYS A 320 20.62 -25.61 -28.97
CA LYS A 320 19.59 -25.37 -29.98
C LYS A 320 20.14 -25.80 -31.33
N LEU A 321 19.36 -26.55 -32.11
CA LEU A 321 19.78 -27.05 -33.42
C LEU A 321 20.23 -25.93 -34.38
N GLU A 322 19.64 -24.74 -34.21
CA GLU A 322 19.92 -23.51 -34.97
C GLU A 322 21.31 -22.93 -34.71
N GLU A 323 21.91 -23.22 -33.55
CA GLU A 323 23.18 -22.68 -33.08
C GLU A 323 24.37 -23.59 -33.42
N LEU A 324 24.11 -24.76 -34.02
CA LEU A 324 25.16 -25.69 -34.45
C LEU A 324 25.76 -25.27 -35.81
N PRO A 325 27.09 -25.36 -35.98
CA PRO A 325 27.75 -25.08 -37.26
C PRO A 325 27.32 -26.10 -38.31
N GLY A 326 27.17 -25.71 -39.59
CA GLY A 326 26.78 -26.63 -40.66
C GLY A 326 27.92 -27.56 -41.09
N VAL A 327 27.61 -28.48 -42.02
CA VAL A 327 28.55 -29.49 -42.54
C VAL A 327 29.84 -28.88 -43.12
N GLU A 328 29.80 -27.62 -43.55
CA GLU A 328 30.96 -26.86 -44.01
C GLU A 328 32.08 -26.73 -42.97
N ALA A 329 31.75 -26.82 -41.67
CA ALA A 329 32.74 -26.75 -40.59
C ALA A 329 33.70 -27.95 -40.53
N LEU A 330 33.43 -29.02 -41.30
CA LEU A 330 34.32 -30.18 -41.47
C LEU A 330 35.44 -29.92 -42.49
N HIS A 331 35.40 -28.83 -43.25
CA HIS A 331 36.51 -28.45 -44.14
C HIS A 331 37.76 -27.98 -43.39
N ILE A 332 37.61 -27.63 -42.12
CA ILE A 332 38.73 -27.23 -41.26
C ILE A 332 39.31 -28.51 -40.62
N PRO A 333 40.57 -28.88 -40.92
CA PRO A 333 41.20 -30.06 -40.36
C PRO A 333 41.34 -29.96 -38.84
N GLY A 334 41.22 -31.09 -38.15
CA GLY A 334 41.39 -31.17 -36.70
C GLY A 334 42.85 -31.01 -36.28
N THR A 335 43.05 -30.59 -35.03
CA THR A 335 44.37 -30.30 -34.45
C THR A 335 44.92 -31.46 -33.63
N ALA A 336 44.10 -32.47 -33.31
CA ALA A 336 44.49 -33.65 -32.54
C ALA A 336 43.67 -34.89 -32.93
N ASP A 337 44.29 -36.07 -32.88
CA ASP A 337 43.63 -37.35 -33.19
C ASP A 337 42.52 -37.66 -32.18
N GLY A 338 41.35 -38.05 -32.66
CA GLY A 338 40.17 -38.26 -31.83
C GLY A 338 39.41 -36.98 -31.44
N GLN A 339 39.82 -35.80 -31.91
CA GLN A 339 39.08 -34.55 -31.66
C GLN A 339 37.66 -34.67 -32.20
N THR A 340 36.64 -34.34 -31.41
CA THR A 340 35.23 -34.44 -31.83
C THR A 340 34.62 -33.09 -32.19
N LYS A 341 33.75 -33.05 -33.19
CA LYS A 341 32.97 -31.87 -33.59
C LYS A 341 31.53 -32.27 -33.92
N VAL A 342 30.55 -31.49 -33.45
CA VAL A 342 29.13 -31.70 -33.77
C VAL A 342 28.69 -30.66 -34.78
N VAL A 343 28.13 -31.12 -35.89
CA VAL A 343 27.67 -30.26 -36.99
C VAL A 343 26.20 -30.53 -37.31
N ARG A 344 25.51 -29.51 -37.81
CA ARG A 344 24.14 -29.62 -38.29
C ARG A 344 24.11 -30.21 -39.68
N GLU A 345 23.47 -31.36 -39.82
CA GLU A 345 23.20 -32.02 -41.10
C GLU A 345 21.67 -32.10 -41.27
N GLY A 346 21.08 -31.11 -41.95
CA GLY A 346 19.62 -30.98 -42.08
C GLY A 346 18.93 -30.59 -40.77
N ASP A 347 18.01 -31.44 -40.29
CA ASP A 347 17.25 -31.26 -39.04
C ASP A 347 17.84 -32.02 -37.84
N ASN A 348 19.04 -32.58 -38.00
CA ASN A 348 19.74 -33.37 -36.98
C ASN A 348 21.12 -32.79 -36.65
N GLY A 349 21.60 -33.02 -35.43
CA GLY A 349 22.99 -32.78 -35.04
C GLY A 349 23.80 -34.08 -35.12
N VAL A 350 24.94 -34.06 -35.80
CA VAL A 350 25.76 -35.25 -36.10
C VAL A 350 27.18 -35.03 -35.61
N ALA A 351 27.74 -36.00 -34.89
CA ALA A 351 29.09 -35.94 -34.36
C ALA A 351 30.11 -36.60 -35.31
N TYR A 352 31.27 -35.96 -35.46
CA TYR A 352 32.42 -36.40 -36.25
C TYR A 352 33.68 -36.41 -35.39
N SER A 353 34.61 -37.33 -35.66
CA SER A 353 35.91 -37.43 -35.00
C SER A 353 37.02 -37.21 -36.02
N TRP A 354 38.05 -36.46 -35.66
CA TRP A 354 39.22 -36.25 -36.49
C TRP A 354 40.12 -37.48 -36.46
N ASN A 355 40.47 -38.00 -37.63
CA ASN A 355 41.45 -39.05 -37.83
C ASN A 355 42.70 -38.41 -38.44
N SER A 356 43.74 -38.27 -37.63
CA SER A 356 44.99 -37.62 -37.98
C SER A 356 45.85 -38.44 -38.93
N ARG A 357 45.64 -39.77 -38.99
CA ARG A 357 46.34 -40.66 -39.91
C ARG A 357 45.86 -40.44 -41.35
N ASP A 358 44.55 -40.32 -41.54
CA ASP A 358 43.93 -40.16 -42.85
C ASP A 358 43.57 -38.70 -43.19
N GLN A 359 43.87 -37.75 -42.28
CA GLN A 359 43.59 -36.31 -42.37
C GLN A 359 42.13 -36.01 -42.77
N LYS A 360 41.18 -36.70 -42.13
CA LYS A 360 39.75 -36.54 -42.41
C LYS A 360 38.90 -36.64 -41.15
N TRP A 361 37.69 -36.09 -41.23
CA TRP A 361 36.66 -36.25 -40.20
C TRP A 361 35.84 -37.52 -40.49
N ASP A 362 35.93 -38.52 -39.62
CA ASP A 362 35.14 -39.74 -39.69
C ASP A 362 33.81 -39.54 -38.90
N LYS A 363 32.67 -39.90 -39.51
CA LYS A 363 31.34 -39.75 -38.91
C LYS A 363 31.16 -40.74 -37.76
N ILE A 364 30.88 -40.24 -36.55
CA ILE A 364 30.68 -41.05 -35.34
C ILE A 364 29.21 -41.50 -35.24
N GLY A 365 28.25 -40.62 -35.55
CA GLY A 365 26.81 -40.93 -35.50
C GLY A 365 25.92 -39.70 -35.31
N GLU A 366 24.61 -39.90 -35.44
CA GLU A 366 23.63 -38.87 -35.08
C GLU A 366 23.54 -38.75 -33.55
N VAL A 367 23.54 -37.52 -33.03
CA VAL A 367 23.45 -37.24 -31.60
C VAL A 367 21.97 -37.34 -31.21
N VAL A 368 21.62 -38.38 -30.47
CA VAL A 368 20.27 -38.61 -29.93
C VAL A 368 20.40 -38.67 -28.41
N ASP A 369 19.54 -37.98 -27.66
CA ASP A 369 19.58 -38.02 -26.19
C ASP A 369 19.28 -39.45 -25.71
N GLY A 370 20.28 -40.11 -25.12
CA GLY A 370 20.21 -41.47 -24.57
C GLY A 370 19.86 -41.49 -23.07
N PRO A 371 19.42 -42.65 -22.52
CA PRO A 371 18.78 -42.74 -21.21
C PRO A 371 19.76 -42.75 -20.02
N GLU A 372 19.27 -42.26 -18.88
CA GLU A 372 19.95 -41.87 -17.63
C GLU A 372 20.69 -42.98 -16.84
N ASP A 373 21.81 -42.61 -16.21
CA ASP A 373 22.23 -42.97 -14.83
C ASP A 373 23.48 -42.12 -14.46
N SER A 374 23.69 -41.46 -13.32
CA SER A 374 23.21 -41.66 -11.96
C SER A 374 23.47 -40.38 -11.12
N MET A 375 22.52 -39.45 -11.12
CA MET A 375 22.15 -38.59 -9.98
C MET A 375 20.76 -38.10 -10.34
N LYS A 376 19.72 -38.75 -9.81
CA LYS A 376 18.34 -38.36 -10.07
C LYS A 376 18.15 -36.92 -9.60
N ARG A 377 18.20 -35.98 -10.54
CA ARG A 377 17.82 -34.60 -10.31
C ARG A 377 16.34 -34.61 -9.90
N PRO A 378 16.00 -34.12 -8.69
CA PRO A 378 14.64 -34.17 -8.18
C PRO A 378 13.67 -33.42 -9.10
N VAL A 379 12.49 -34.02 -9.32
CA VAL A 379 11.43 -33.44 -10.16
C VAL A 379 10.36 -32.86 -9.25
N LEU A 380 10.01 -31.60 -9.46
CA LEU A 380 8.89 -30.91 -8.81
C LEU A 380 8.01 -30.30 -9.90
N ASP A 381 6.70 -30.56 -9.85
CA ASP A 381 5.72 -30.08 -10.85
C ASP A 381 6.05 -30.48 -12.31
N GLY A 382 6.70 -31.63 -12.52
CA GLY A 382 7.11 -32.10 -13.85
C GLY A 382 8.35 -31.41 -14.42
N VAL A 383 9.00 -30.53 -13.66
CA VAL A 383 10.26 -29.87 -14.01
C VAL A 383 11.39 -30.45 -13.17
N GLN A 384 12.52 -30.75 -13.81
CA GLN A 384 13.68 -31.36 -13.17
C GLN A 384 14.65 -30.27 -12.67
N TYR A 385 15.06 -30.36 -11.40
CA TYR A 385 15.93 -29.39 -10.72
C TYR A 385 17.18 -30.06 -10.18
N ASP A 386 18.30 -29.34 -10.07
CA ASP A 386 19.51 -29.88 -9.42
C ASP A 386 19.28 -30.18 -7.93
N TYR A 387 18.48 -29.34 -7.26
CA TYR A 387 18.06 -29.53 -5.87
C TYR A 387 16.57 -29.20 -5.71
N VAL A 388 15.90 -29.94 -4.83
CA VAL A 388 14.60 -29.57 -4.27
C VAL A 388 14.72 -29.71 -2.77
N PHE A 389 14.78 -28.58 -2.07
CA PHE A 389 14.97 -28.56 -0.62
C PHE A 389 13.63 -28.63 0.13
N ASP A 390 13.65 -29.29 1.28
CA ASP A 390 12.55 -29.28 2.23
C ASP A 390 12.74 -28.11 3.21
N VAL A 391 11.89 -27.09 3.09
CA VAL A 391 11.93 -25.88 3.91
C VAL A 391 10.82 -25.93 4.95
N ASP A 392 11.23 -25.97 6.22
CA ASP A 392 10.36 -25.78 7.37
C ASP A 392 10.36 -24.30 7.75
N ILE A 393 9.18 -23.69 7.82
CA ILE A 393 9.00 -22.26 8.10
C ILE A 393 8.65 -22.04 9.58
N GLY A 394 8.50 -23.11 10.37
CA GLY A 394 8.00 -23.05 11.74
C GLY A 394 6.47 -22.93 11.81
N ASP A 395 5.94 -22.98 13.04
CA ASP A 395 4.49 -22.90 13.37
C ASP A 395 3.61 -24.12 13.00
N GLY A 396 4.19 -25.31 12.81
CA GLY A 396 3.40 -26.53 12.55
C GLY A 396 2.74 -26.55 11.17
N GLU A 397 3.23 -25.70 10.26
CA GLU A 397 2.90 -25.69 8.83
C GLU A 397 3.48 -26.92 8.10
N PRO A 398 2.93 -27.32 6.95
CA PRO A 398 3.50 -28.39 6.14
C PRO A 398 4.86 -27.98 5.56
N ILE A 399 5.82 -28.90 5.54
CA ILE A 399 7.14 -28.73 4.89
C ILE A 399 6.93 -28.37 3.42
N ARG A 400 7.58 -27.30 2.96
CA ARG A 400 7.45 -26.77 1.59
C ARG A 400 8.67 -27.11 0.74
N LYS A 401 8.45 -27.37 -0.56
CA LYS A 401 9.51 -27.78 -1.50
C LYS A 401 10.07 -26.54 -2.22
N LEU A 402 11.36 -26.27 -2.08
CA LEU A 402 12.08 -25.18 -2.75
C LEU A 402 12.91 -25.74 -3.92
N PRO A 403 12.52 -25.50 -5.18
CA PRO A 403 13.32 -25.91 -6.34
C PRO A 403 14.48 -24.95 -6.60
N TYR A 404 15.67 -25.47 -6.85
CA TYR A 404 16.88 -24.68 -7.11
C TYR A 404 17.83 -25.40 -8.10
N ASN A 405 18.29 -24.72 -9.16
CA ASN A 405 19.40 -25.20 -10.00
C ASN A 405 20.72 -24.55 -9.59
N ARG A 406 21.84 -25.25 -9.78
CA ARG A 406 23.17 -24.69 -9.50
C ARG A 406 23.49 -23.43 -10.31
N SER A 407 22.85 -23.28 -11.47
CA SER A 407 22.97 -22.11 -12.34
C SER A 407 22.11 -20.93 -11.90
N ASP A 408 21.17 -21.12 -10.98
CA ASP A 408 20.23 -20.08 -10.56
C ASP A 408 20.90 -19.15 -9.54
N ASN A 409 20.58 -17.86 -9.61
CA ASN A 409 20.95 -16.92 -8.56
C ASN A 409 20.15 -17.25 -7.28
N PRO A 410 20.80 -17.49 -6.12
CA PRO A 410 20.13 -17.83 -4.87
C PRO A 410 19.09 -16.80 -4.41
N TYR A 411 19.32 -15.51 -4.65
CA TYR A 411 18.39 -14.43 -4.28
C TYR A 411 17.14 -14.43 -5.16
N ASP A 412 17.31 -14.59 -6.47
CA ASP A 412 16.18 -14.68 -7.40
C ASP A 412 15.35 -15.95 -7.16
N ALA A 413 16.01 -17.07 -6.83
CA ALA A 413 15.35 -18.32 -6.47
C ALA A 413 14.56 -18.19 -5.16
N ALA A 414 15.15 -17.57 -4.13
CA ALA A 414 14.48 -17.30 -2.87
C ALA A 414 13.27 -16.36 -3.04
N ASP A 415 13.40 -15.29 -3.82
CA ASP A 415 12.32 -14.34 -4.08
C ASP A 415 11.17 -14.97 -4.85
N LYS A 416 11.49 -15.68 -5.94
CA LYS A 416 10.46 -16.39 -6.72
C LYS A 416 9.75 -17.43 -5.88
N TRP A 417 10.47 -18.14 -5.03
CA TRP A 417 9.89 -19.16 -4.16
C TRP A 417 9.02 -18.54 -3.06
N LEU A 418 9.49 -17.50 -2.35
CA LEU A 418 8.70 -16.80 -1.33
C LEU A 418 7.42 -16.21 -1.92
N LEU A 419 7.48 -15.63 -3.12
CA LEU A 419 6.31 -15.12 -3.82
C LEU A 419 5.38 -16.26 -4.28
N LYS A 420 5.91 -17.38 -4.79
CA LYS A 420 5.12 -18.55 -5.20
C LYS A 420 4.38 -19.17 -4.01
N GLU A 421 5.04 -19.24 -2.87
CA GLU A 421 4.51 -19.83 -1.63
C GLU A 421 3.68 -18.84 -0.78
N ASN A 422 3.55 -17.59 -1.26
CA ASN A 422 2.84 -16.49 -0.61
C ASN A 422 3.37 -16.16 0.80
N LEU A 423 4.70 -16.15 0.94
CA LEU A 423 5.43 -15.89 2.17
C LEU A 423 6.05 -14.48 2.16
N PRO A 424 6.16 -13.80 3.32
CA PRO A 424 6.77 -12.48 3.41
C PRO A 424 8.22 -12.45 2.87
N LEU A 425 8.54 -11.44 2.05
CA LEU A 425 9.91 -11.21 1.56
C LEU A 425 10.92 -10.91 2.66
N SER A 426 10.48 -10.65 3.90
CA SER A 426 11.38 -10.55 5.06
C SER A 426 12.16 -11.84 5.33
N TYR A 427 11.67 -13.00 4.87
CA TYR A 427 12.40 -14.27 4.97
C TYR A 427 13.48 -14.46 3.90
N ARG A 428 13.61 -13.54 2.93
CA ARG A 428 14.56 -13.62 1.80
C ARG A 428 15.96 -14.01 2.24
N GLN A 429 16.49 -13.29 3.23
CA GLN A 429 17.87 -13.51 3.68
C GLN A 429 18.08 -14.91 4.27
N GLN A 430 17.13 -15.35 5.11
CA GLN A 430 17.16 -16.68 5.73
C GLN A 430 17.07 -17.81 4.69
N ILE A 431 16.24 -17.64 3.66
CA ILE A 431 16.08 -18.63 2.58
C ILE A 431 17.32 -18.68 1.67
N VAL A 432 17.95 -17.54 1.39
CA VAL A 432 19.20 -17.50 0.62
C VAL A 432 20.32 -18.20 1.37
N GLU A 433 20.48 -17.93 2.66
CA GLU A 433 21.46 -18.60 3.52
C GLU A 433 21.22 -20.12 3.55
N PHE A 434 19.95 -20.52 3.64
CA PHE A 434 19.55 -21.92 3.57
C PHE A 434 19.91 -22.58 2.23
N ILE A 435 19.65 -21.93 1.09
CA ILE A 435 20.01 -22.44 -0.25
C ILE A 435 21.53 -22.61 -0.37
N LEU A 436 22.31 -21.61 0.05
CA LEU A 436 23.77 -21.63 -0.04
C LEU A 436 24.37 -22.74 0.84
N GLN A 437 23.86 -22.90 2.06
CA GLN A 437 24.30 -23.92 3.00
C GLN A 437 24.04 -25.34 2.48
N ASN A 438 22.89 -25.58 1.83
CA ASN A 438 22.45 -26.91 1.42
C ASN A 438 22.82 -27.28 -0.03
N SER A 439 23.15 -26.31 -0.89
CA SER A 439 23.60 -26.55 -2.27
C SER A 439 25.11 -26.87 -2.39
N GLY A 440 25.87 -26.72 -1.31
CA GLY A 440 27.32 -26.99 -1.26
C GLY A 440 28.20 -25.86 -1.80
N GLN A 441 27.62 -24.70 -2.13
CA GLN A 441 28.35 -23.51 -2.57
C GLN A 441 28.88 -22.73 -1.36
N LYS A 442 29.87 -23.28 -0.64
CA LYS A 442 30.46 -22.64 0.55
C LYS A 442 31.42 -21.50 0.25
N GLU A 443 31.86 -21.36 -1.00
CA GLU A 443 32.75 -20.29 -1.45
C GLU A 443 32.22 -19.71 -2.76
N PHE A 444 31.16 -18.92 -2.69
CA PHE A 444 30.80 -18.04 -3.79
C PHE A 444 31.71 -16.81 -3.71
N ALA A 445 32.82 -16.83 -4.44
CA ALA A 445 33.71 -15.67 -4.56
C ALA A 445 33.01 -14.57 -5.39
N PHE A 446 32.87 -13.39 -4.80
CA PHE A 446 32.33 -12.22 -5.47
C PHE A 446 33.19 -11.83 -6.68
N ASP A 447 32.54 -11.57 -7.82
CA ASP A 447 33.06 -10.55 -8.72
C ASP A 447 32.96 -9.21 -7.98
N THR A 448 34.10 -8.62 -7.66
CA THR A 448 34.21 -7.31 -7.00
C THR A 448 33.60 -6.14 -7.80
N SER A 449 33.12 -6.41 -9.02
CA SER A 449 32.32 -5.47 -9.81
C SER A 449 30.82 -5.45 -9.43
N PHE A 450 30.34 -6.46 -8.69
CA PHE A 450 28.92 -6.57 -8.34
C PHE A 450 28.60 -5.80 -7.04
N ARG A 451 27.75 -4.78 -7.16
CA ARG A 451 27.18 -3.99 -6.06
C ARG A 451 25.72 -4.36 -5.88
N ASP A 452 25.29 -4.58 -4.63
CA ASP A 452 23.86 -4.68 -4.31
C ASP A 452 23.13 -3.42 -4.83
N PRO A 453 22.16 -3.55 -5.75
CA PRO A 453 21.46 -2.42 -6.34
C PRO A 453 20.61 -1.60 -5.34
N TYR A 454 20.30 -2.14 -4.16
CA TYR A 454 19.34 -1.56 -3.23
C TYR A 454 19.94 -0.87 -2.01
N THR A 455 21.16 -1.19 -1.58
CA THR A 455 21.83 -0.48 -0.47
C THR A 455 23.22 0.06 -0.77
N GLY A 456 23.86 -0.34 -1.88
CA GLY A 456 25.19 0.15 -2.24
C GLY A 456 26.32 -0.20 -1.27
N GLY A 457 26.12 -1.11 -0.31
CA GLY A 457 27.11 -1.53 0.67
C GLY A 457 27.66 -2.95 0.42
N VAL A 458 28.96 -3.12 0.59
CA VAL A 458 29.62 -4.43 0.68
C VAL A 458 29.34 -5.01 2.07
N THR A 459 28.56 -6.09 2.17
CA THR A 459 28.35 -6.81 3.44
C THR A 459 29.33 -7.96 3.59
N PHE A 460 30.59 -7.60 3.83
CA PHE A 460 31.50 -8.38 4.67
C PHE A 460 32.35 -7.34 5.43
N GLU A 461 32.48 -7.52 6.75
CA GLU A 461 33.16 -6.61 7.72
C GLU A 461 32.38 -5.39 8.25
N LEU A 462 31.19 -5.60 8.83
CA LEU A 462 30.55 -4.56 9.66
C LEU A 462 30.74 -4.72 11.17
N THR A 463 31.59 -5.68 11.61
CA THR A 463 31.90 -5.84 13.04
C THR A 463 33.22 -5.20 13.47
N PHE A 464 34.11 -4.82 12.53
CA PHE A 464 35.44 -4.26 12.87
C PHE A 464 35.57 -2.74 12.72
N PHE A 465 34.73 -2.08 11.92
CA PHE A 465 34.85 -0.63 11.66
C PHE A 465 34.08 0.28 12.62
N PHE A 466 33.15 -0.25 13.42
CA PHE A 466 32.44 0.55 14.43
C PHE A 466 33.36 1.02 15.58
N SER A 467 34.50 0.35 15.81
CA SER A 467 35.42 0.71 16.90
C SER A 467 36.44 1.80 16.50
N THR A 468 36.83 1.89 15.23
CA THR A 468 37.92 2.78 14.81
C THR A 468 37.48 4.13 14.24
N TYR A 469 36.23 4.28 13.79
CA TYR A 469 35.75 5.57 13.25
C TYR A 469 35.19 6.53 14.32
N ILE A 470 34.81 6.04 15.50
CA ILE A 470 34.37 6.90 16.63
C ILE A 470 35.55 7.60 17.34
N SER A 471 36.80 7.22 17.07
CA SER A 471 37.97 7.88 17.66
C SER A 471 38.41 9.17 16.94
N ARG A 472 37.71 9.67 15.91
CA ARG A 472 38.16 10.85 15.15
C ARG A 472 37.10 11.91 14.81
N ILE A 473 35.98 11.93 15.49
CA ILE A 473 35.06 13.09 15.44
C ILE A 473 34.75 13.50 16.88
N SER A 474 35.64 14.29 17.45
CA SER A 474 35.36 15.09 18.64
C SER A 474 34.27 16.11 18.31
N GLY A 475 33.07 15.94 18.91
CA GLY A 475 32.23 17.09 19.26
C GLY A 475 30.79 17.17 18.75
N VAL A 476 30.09 16.06 18.43
CA VAL A 476 28.61 16.12 18.28
C VAL A 476 27.99 14.88 18.95
N PRO A 477 27.04 15.02 19.90
CA PRO A 477 26.38 13.88 20.51
C PRO A 477 25.49 13.19 19.46
N THR A 478 25.87 11.98 19.04
CA THR A 478 25.04 11.13 18.19
C THR A 478 23.88 10.59 19.01
N LYS A 479 22.64 10.72 18.50
CA LYS A 479 21.48 10.10 19.13
C LYS A 479 21.67 8.58 19.16
N PRO A 480 21.33 7.91 20.27
CA PRO A 480 21.43 6.46 20.37
C PRO A 480 20.55 5.78 19.32
N VAL A 481 21.10 4.76 18.66
CA VAL A 481 20.40 3.91 17.70
C VAL A 481 19.83 2.71 18.46
N PHE A 482 18.56 2.41 18.24
CA PHE A 482 17.84 1.29 18.86
C PHE A 482 17.46 0.28 17.78
N MET A 483 17.48 -1.02 18.12
CA MET A 483 17.22 -2.10 17.17
C MET A 483 15.72 -2.38 17.01
N HIS A 484 14.98 -2.40 18.12
CA HIS A 484 13.60 -2.90 18.18
C HIS A 484 12.56 -1.82 18.55
N ILE A 485 12.99 -0.71 19.16
CA ILE A 485 12.12 0.38 19.62
C ILE A 485 12.47 1.71 18.94
N PRO A 486 11.50 2.63 18.77
CA PRO A 486 10.09 2.48 19.08
C PRO A 486 9.36 1.72 17.98
N LYS A 487 8.34 0.94 18.35
CA LYS A 487 7.48 0.25 17.39
C LYS A 487 6.73 1.27 16.52
N LYS A 488 6.93 1.18 15.21
CA LYS A 488 6.13 1.89 14.21
C LYS A 488 5.12 0.94 13.55
N GLY A 489 3.88 1.42 13.42
CA GLY A 489 2.77 0.69 12.79
C GLY A 489 2.14 -0.38 13.67
N MET A 490 0.95 -0.81 13.25
CA MET A 490 0.13 -1.82 13.95
C MET A 490 0.40 -3.22 13.39
N LEU A 491 0.15 -4.24 14.21
CA LEU A 491 0.19 -5.65 13.84
C LEU A 491 -1.24 -6.21 13.70
N PHE A 492 -1.44 -7.16 12.79
CA PHE A 492 -2.76 -7.74 12.48
C PHE A 492 -2.69 -9.26 12.36
N PHE A 493 -3.84 -9.91 12.44
CA PHE A 493 -4.05 -11.34 12.22
C PHE A 493 -4.92 -11.55 10.98
N ASP A 494 -4.28 -11.58 9.81
CA ASP A 494 -4.90 -11.62 8.47
C ASP A 494 -4.91 -13.00 7.80
N VAL A 495 -4.23 -13.99 8.38
CA VAL A 495 -4.26 -15.39 7.91
C VAL A 495 -5.48 -16.11 8.47
N ALA A 496 -6.25 -16.79 7.61
CA ALA A 496 -7.42 -17.58 8.00
C ALA A 496 -7.56 -18.87 7.18
N GLN A 497 -7.97 -19.96 7.85
CA GLN A 497 -8.31 -21.22 7.21
C GLN A 497 -9.81 -21.26 6.89
N PHE A 498 -10.23 -20.55 5.84
CA PHE A 498 -11.66 -20.34 5.51
C PHE A 498 -12.46 -21.65 5.40
N ASP A 499 -11.89 -22.68 4.77
CA ASP A 499 -12.53 -23.99 4.64
C ASP A 499 -12.68 -24.69 6.01
N GLY A 500 -11.67 -24.55 6.88
CA GLY A 500 -11.72 -25.05 8.25
C GLY A 500 -12.79 -24.36 9.09
N ILE A 501 -12.91 -23.03 8.96
CA ILE A 501 -13.94 -22.24 9.64
C ILE A 501 -15.34 -22.68 9.18
N LEU A 502 -15.57 -22.76 7.87
CA LEU A 502 -16.86 -23.20 7.32
C LEU A 502 -17.22 -24.61 7.79
N LYS A 503 -16.25 -25.53 7.77
CA LYS A 503 -16.44 -26.90 8.24
C LYS A 503 -16.85 -26.93 9.72
N LYS A 504 -16.23 -26.11 10.57
CA LYS A 504 -16.55 -26.06 12.00
C LYS A 504 -17.93 -25.47 12.27
N ILE A 505 -18.31 -24.42 11.55
CA ILE A 505 -19.67 -23.86 11.59
C ILE A 505 -20.70 -24.94 11.20
N ALA A 506 -20.46 -25.67 10.12
CA ALA A 506 -21.35 -26.74 9.67
C ALA A 506 -21.45 -27.89 10.70
N GLU A 507 -20.34 -28.28 11.32
CA GLU A 507 -20.31 -29.30 12.38
C GLU A 507 -21.16 -28.89 13.58
N PHE A 508 -20.99 -27.67 14.09
CA PHE A 508 -21.80 -27.15 15.21
C PHE A 508 -23.26 -26.97 14.82
N ASN A 509 -23.54 -26.55 13.60
CA ASN A 509 -24.91 -26.47 13.11
C ASN A 509 -25.61 -27.83 13.13
N ASN A 510 -24.93 -28.89 12.67
CA ASN A 510 -25.45 -30.25 12.69
C ASN A 510 -25.66 -30.76 14.12
N ALA A 511 -24.78 -30.41 15.05
CA ALA A 511 -24.96 -30.75 16.46
C ALA A 511 -26.22 -30.08 17.05
N LEU A 512 -26.44 -28.79 16.75
CA LEU A 512 -27.64 -28.06 17.17
C LEU A 512 -28.92 -28.67 16.56
N LEU A 513 -28.90 -29.07 15.30
CA LEU A 513 -30.06 -29.72 14.64
C LEU A 513 -30.49 -31.03 15.30
N LEU A 514 -29.53 -31.75 15.90
CA LEU A 514 -29.75 -33.01 16.60
C LEU A 514 -30.10 -32.81 18.08
N ASP A 515 -29.86 -31.62 18.64
CA ASP A 515 -30.16 -31.31 20.03
C ASP A 515 -31.64 -30.95 20.22
N PRO A 516 -32.42 -31.71 21.02
CA PRO A 516 -33.85 -31.48 21.19
C PRO A 516 -34.21 -30.17 21.93
N VAL A 517 -33.26 -29.55 22.62
CA VAL A 517 -33.43 -28.32 23.41
C VAL A 517 -32.92 -27.10 22.63
N GLN A 518 -31.83 -27.24 21.89
CA GLN A 518 -31.15 -26.12 21.21
C GLN A 518 -31.38 -26.06 19.70
N LYS A 519 -32.26 -26.91 19.15
CA LYS A 519 -32.57 -26.97 17.72
C LYS A 519 -32.91 -25.62 17.08
N ASP A 520 -33.62 -24.76 17.80
CA ASP A 520 -34.06 -23.45 17.30
C ASP A 520 -32.91 -22.46 17.06
N LEU A 521 -31.69 -22.77 17.54
CA LEU A 521 -30.48 -21.98 17.30
C LEU A 521 -29.73 -22.40 16.02
N SER A 522 -30.17 -23.47 15.36
CA SER A 522 -29.57 -23.94 14.12
C SER A 522 -29.82 -22.99 12.95
N LEU A 523 -28.89 -23.01 12.00
CA LEU A 523 -28.90 -22.31 10.74
C LEU A 523 -29.73 -23.07 9.71
N THR A 524 -30.56 -22.34 8.99
CA THR A 524 -31.21 -22.81 7.77
C THR A 524 -30.21 -23.03 6.64
N GLU A 525 -30.58 -23.80 5.61
CA GLU A 525 -29.75 -24.00 4.42
C GLU A 525 -29.39 -22.68 3.72
N ILE A 526 -30.32 -21.71 3.75
CA ILE A 526 -30.12 -20.37 3.18
C ILE A 526 -29.07 -19.61 3.99
N GLU A 527 -29.15 -19.61 5.32
CA GLU A 527 -28.17 -18.95 6.18
C GLU A 527 -26.77 -19.59 6.04
N MET A 528 -26.69 -20.92 5.96
CA MET A 528 -25.43 -21.63 5.69
C MET A 528 -24.81 -21.22 4.35
N SER A 529 -25.63 -21.11 3.29
CA SER A 529 -25.18 -20.65 1.97
C SER A 529 -24.66 -19.20 2.00
N ARG A 530 -25.31 -18.33 2.79
CA ARG A 530 -24.87 -16.94 2.99
C ARG A 530 -23.52 -16.86 3.71
N ILE A 531 -23.31 -17.65 4.77
CA ILE A 531 -22.00 -17.74 5.44
C ILE A 531 -20.91 -18.20 4.47
N ALA A 532 -21.20 -19.22 3.65
CA ALA A 532 -20.25 -19.68 2.64
C ALA A 532 -19.92 -18.59 1.60
N ALA A 533 -20.89 -17.77 1.21
CA ALA A 533 -20.67 -16.62 0.33
C ALA A 533 -19.80 -15.53 0.99
N VAL A 534 -20.03 -15.23 2.28
CA VAL A 534 -19.19 -14.31 3.07
C VAL A 534 -17.75 -14.81 3.11
N LEU A 535 -17.53 -16.08 3.41
CA LEU A 535 -16.19 -16.67 3.44
C LEU A 535 -15.52 -16.70 2.07
N LYS A 536 -16.29 -16.87 0.99
CA LYS A 536 -15.76 -16.76 -0.37
C LYS A 536 -15.27 -15.34 -0.66
N ILE A 537 -16.04 -14.31 -0.31
CA ILE A 537 -15.63 -12.91 -0.45
C ILE A 537 -14.32 -12.67 0.35
N LEU A 538 -14.25 -13.18 1.58
CA LEU A 538 -13.07 -13.04 2.43
C LEU A 538 -11.87 -13.85 1.94
N ARG A 539 -12.06 -14.96 1.23
CA ARG A 539 -10.94 -15.74 0.70
C ARG A 539 -10.25 -15.03 -0.46
N ASP A 540 -11.00 -14.30 -1.25
CA ASP A 540 -10.49 -13.70 -2.48
C ASP A 540 -9.86 -12.32 -2.17
N THR A 541 -8.67 -12.34 -1.53
CA THR A 541 -7.99 -11.16 -0.95
C THR A 541 -7.69 -10.02 -1.93
N SER A 542 -7.52 -10.32 -3.22
CA SER A 542 -7.37 -9.30 -4.27
C SER A 542 -8.66 -8.51 -4.55
N HIS A 543 -9.83 -9.04 -4.15
CA HIS A 543 -11.12 -8.41 -4.36
C HIS A 543 -11.56 -7.47 -3.24
N TYR A 544 -10.89 -7.44 -2.07
CA TYR A 544 -11.33 -6.67 -0.89
C TYR A 544 -11.64 -5.19 -1.17
N HIS A 545 -10.97 -4.59 -2.15
CA HIS A 545 -11.16 -3.19 -2.53
C HIS A 545 -12.36 -2.96 -3.47
N SER A 546 -13.01 -4.01 -3.94
CA SER A 546 -14.12 -3.99 -4.91
C SER A 546 -15.32 -4.86 -4.52
N SER A 547 -15.16 -5.80 -3.58
CA SER A 547 -16.23 -6.61 -3.02
C SER A 547 -16.98 -5.85 -1.92
N THR A 548 -18.23 -6.23 -1.71
CA THR A 548 -19.11 -5.66 -0.68
C THR A 548 -19.91 -6.78 -0.02
N PHE A 549 -20.27 -6.59 1.25
CA PHE A 549 -21.20 -7.48 1.94
C PHE A 549 -22.63 -6.95 1.82
N ALA A 550 -23.63 -7.83 1.81
CA ALA A 550 -25.00 -7.36 2.00
C ALA A 550 -25.25 -7.08 3.49
N ASP A 551 -26.11 -6.11 3.81
CA ASP A 551 -26.45 -5.79 5.20
C ASP A 551 -26.97 -7.01 5.97
N VAL A 552 -27.72 -7.89 5.29
CA VAL A 552 -28.23 -9.15 5.84
C VAL A 552 -27.12 -10.18 6.11
N ASP A 553 -25.96 -10.12 5.44
CA ASP A 553 -24.79 -10.94 5.79
C ASP A 553 -24.24 -10.54 7.15
N ILE A 554 -24.03 -9.24 7.34
CA ILE A 554 -23.52 -8.71 8.60
C ILE A 554 -24.52 -8.95 9.73
N ALA A 555 -25.81 -8.70 9.48
CA ALA A 555 -26.88 -8.98 10.44
C ALA A 555 -26.93 -10.46 10.85
N LEU A 556 -26.72 -11.39 9.91
CA LEU A 556 -26.63 -12.82 10.21
C LEU A 556 -25.42 -13.12 11.11
N MET A 557 -24.25 -12.56 10.81
CA MET A 557 -23.06 -12.73 11.66
C MET A 557 -23.30 -12.21 13.08
N LEU A 558 -23.90 -11.03 13.23
CA LEU A 558 -24.23 -10.45 14.54
C LEU A 558 -25.29 -11.28 15.29
N LYS A 559 -26.30 -11.81 14.60
CA LYS A 559 -27.29 -12.74 15.17
C LYS A 559 -26.58 -13.94 15.81
N LEU A 560 -25.62 -14.55 15.10
CA LEU A 560 -24.92 -15.74 15.57
C LEU A 560 -24.04 -15.46 16.79
N LEU A 561 -23.30 -14.33 16.79
CA LEU A 561 -22.50 -13.93 17.96
C LEU A 561 -23.37 -13.82 19.23
N LYS A 562 -24.59 -13.29 19.07
CA LYS A 562 -25.55 -13.17 20.16
C LYS A 562 -26.15 -14.51 20.58
N SER A 563 -26.65 -15.30 19.63
CA SER A 563 -27.52 -16.44 19.93
C SER A 563 -26.80 -17.78 20.11
N TRP A 564 -25.63 -17.98 19.53
CA TRP A 564 -24.94 -19.28 19.63
C TRP A 564 -24.36 -19.53 21.03
N PRO A 565 -24.35 -20.80 21.51
CA PRO A 565 -23.74 -21.16 22.78
C PRO A 565 -22.26 -20.79 22.86
N ASP A 566 -21.76 -20.50 24.05
CA ASP A 566 -20.37 -20.06 24.27
C ASP A 566 -19.34 -21.08 23.75
N ALA A 567 -19.66 -22.36 23.83
CA ALA A 567 -18.82 -23.45 23.31
C ALA A 567 -18.71 -23.48 21.77
N MET A 568 -19.61 -22.80 21.06
CA MET A 568 -19.77 -22.91 19.62
C MET A 568 -19.49 -21.60 18.86
N VAL A 569 -19.30 -20.47 19.55
CA VAL A 569 -19.24 -19.14 18.93
C VAL A 569 -17.88 -18.80 18.31
N PHE A 570 -16.78 -19.45 18.73
CA PHE A 570 -15.43 -19.09 18.25
C PHE A 570 -15.26 -19.05 16.72
N PRO A 571 -15.85 -19.95 15.90
CA PRO A 571 -15.70 -19.89 14.45
C PRO A 571 -16.40 -18.66 13.86
N VAL A 572 -17.50 -18.22 14.46
CA VAL A 572 -18.23 -17.00 14.06
C VAL A 572 -17.37 -15.77 14.33
N ILE A 573 -16.68 -15.73 15.46
CA ILE A 573 -15.71 -14.68 15.80
C ILE A 573 -14.51 -14.74 14.83
N ASP A 574 -14.10 -15.94 14.41
CA ASP A 574 -13.02 -16.14 13.43
C ASP A 574 -13.39 -15.58 12.04
N VAL A 575 -14.66 -15.67 11.63
CA VAL A 575 -15.17 -14.95 10.45
C VAL A 575 -15.18 -13.44 10.70
N LEU A 576 -15.69 -12.99 11.85
CA LEU A 576 -15.80 -11.58 12.20
C LEU A 576 -14.45 -10.87 12.12
N ARG A 577 -13.36 -11.48 12.62
CA ARG A 577 -12.02 -10.87 12.56
C ARG A 577 -11.54 -10.61 11.14
N MET A 578 -12.00 -11.39 10.17
CA MET A 578 -11.67 -11.22 8.76
C MET A 578 -12.58 -10.17 8.12
N ILE A 579 -13.86 -10.11 8.48
CA ILE A 579 -14.78 -9.03 8.10
C ILE A 579 -14.24 -7.67 8.57
N ILE A 580 -13.65 -7.60 9.77
CA ILE A 580 -13.05 -6.39 10.33
C ILE A 580 -11.91 -5.84 9.47
N LEU A 581 -11.12 -6.71 8.81
CA LEU A 581 -10.03 -6.27 7.94
C LEU A 581 -10.51 -5.81 6.55
N HIS A 582 -11.70 -6.23 6.15
CA HIS A 582 -12.29 -5.86 4.88
C HIS A 582 -12.90 -4.46 4.96
N PRO A 583 -12.56 -3.51 4.06
CA PRO A 583 -13.03 -2.11 4.15
C PRO A 583 -14.55 -1.95 4.26
N ASP A 584 -15.31 -2.65 3.40
CA ASP A 584 -16.78 -2.62 3.46
C ASP A 584 -17.34 -3.29 4.73
N GLY A 585 -16.74 -4.40 5.18
CA GLY A 585 -17.12 -5.09 6.41
C GLY A 585 -16.92 -4.21 7.64
N ALA A 586 -15.76 -3.57 7.76
CA ALA A 586 -15.45 -2.58 8.79
C ALA A 586 -16.47 -1.43 8.81
N ARG A 587 -16.81 -0.89 7.63
CA ARG A 587 -17.80 0.18 7.48
C ARG A 587 -19.18 -0.24 7.98
N LEU A 588 -19.65 -1.43 7.61
CA LEU A 588 -20.96 -1.96 8.03
C LEU A 588 -20.99 -2.28 9.52
N LEU A 589 -19.94 -2.92 10.06
CA LEU A 589 -19.84 -3.20 11.49
C LEU A 589 -19.87 -1.91 12.33
N LEU A 590 -19.21 -0.84 11.87
CA LEU A 590 -19.21 0.44 12.58
C LEU A 590 -20.61 1.06 12.71
N GLN A 591 -21.52 0.80 11.77
CA GLN A 591 -22.91 1.28 11.87
C GLN A 591 -23.60 0.65 13.09
N HIS A 592 -23.41 -0.64 13.29
CA HIS A 592 -23.98 -1.36 14.43
C HIS A 592 -23.36 -0.97 15.77
N VAL A 593 -22.08 -0.56 15.79
CA VAL A 593 -21.42 -0.07 17.01
C VAL A 593 -21.91 1.32 17.44
N LYS A 594 -22.27 2.20 16.49
CA LYS A 594 -22.68 3.60 16.77
C LYS A 594 -24.14 3.76 17.21
N GLU A 595 -24.99 2.78 16.95
CA GLU A 595 -26.43 2.85 17.21
C GLU A 595 -26.84 2.52 18.66
N GLY A 596 -25.89 2.54 19.61
CA GLY A 596 -26.16 2.26 21.03
C GLY A 596 -26.31 0.78 21.38
N ASN A 597 -25.94 -0.12 20.47
CA ASN A 597 -25.96 -1.57 20.64
C ASN A 597 -24.53 -2.10 20.40
N ASP A 598 -23.66 -1.97 21.41
CA ASP A 598 -22.25 -2.35 21.30
C ASP A 598 -22.07 -3.88 21.34
N MET A 599 -22.52 -4.51 20.26
CA MET A 599 -22.50 -5.96 20.10
C MET A 599 -21.07 -6.52 20.16
N LEU A 600 -20.06 -5.72 19.78
CA LEU A 600 -18.65 -6.12 19.88
C LEU A 600 -18.27 -6.27 21.35
N MET A 601 -18.53 -5.27 22.18
CA MET A 601 -18.20 -5.34 23.60
C MET A 601 -19.06 -6.36 24.36
N GLU A 602 -20.35 -6.50 24.02
CA GLU A 602 -21.23 -7.55 24.55
C GLU A 602 -20.68 -8.94 24.24
N THR A 603 -20.24 -9.18 23.00
CA THR A 603 -19.63 -10.45 22.59
C THR A 603 -18.33 -10.70 23.35
N ILE A 604 -17.46 -9.68 23.50
CA ILE A 604 -16.20 -9.81 24.24
C ILE A 604 -16.47 -10.22 25.69
N LYS A 605 -17.40 -9.54 26.39
CA LYS A 605 -17.78 -9.87 27.77
C LYS A 605 -18.33 -11.29 27.90
N LYS A 606 -19.22 -11.68 26.98
CA LYS A 606 -19.79 -13.02 26.93
C LYS A 606 -18.70 -14.09 26.88
N VAL A 607 -17.70 -13.92 26.00
CA VAL A 607 -16.71 -14.98 25.73
C VAL A 607 -15.49 -14.97 26.65
N THR A 608 -15.33 -13.91 27.45
CA THR A 608 -14.27 -13.77 28.48
C THR A 608 -14.75 -14.14 29.88
N THR A 609 -16.05 -14.33 30.09
CA THR A 609 -16.62 -14.74 31.38
C THR A 609 -16.13 -16.14 31.76
N ALA A 610 -15.69 -16.32 33.00
CA ALA A 610 -15.14 -17.59 33.48
C ALA A 610 -16.22 -18.69 33.59
N PRO A 611 -15.94 -19.95 33.19
CA PRO A 611 -14.68 -20.43 32.61
C PRO A 611 -14.56 -20.09 31.11
N ALA A 612 -13.58 -19.25 30.77
CA ALA A 612 -13.37 -18.82 29.39
C ALA A 612 -12.68 -19.92 28.58
N LEU A 613 -13.17 -20.16 27.36
CA LEU A 613 -12.58 -21.15 26.46
C LEU A 613 -11.39 -20.56 25.70
N ALA A 614 -10.28 -21.29 25.62
CA ALA A 614 -9.07 -20.81 24.94
C ALA A 614 -9.32 -20.41 23.47
N ALA A 615 -10.20 -21.14 22.76
CA ALA A 615 -10.56 -20.80 21.38
C ALA A 615 -11.30 -19.46 21.27
N ASN A 616 -12.20 -19.18 22.22
CA ASN A 616 -12.93 -17.92 22.32
C ASN A 616 -11.98 -16.76 22.64
N LEU A 617 -11.12 -16.92 23.64
CA LEU A 617 -10.13 -15.91 24.01
C LEU A 617 -9.20 -15.60 22.84
N LEU A 618 -8.74 -16.64 22.12
CA LEU A 618 -7.87 -16.48 20.96
C LEU A 618 -8.55 -15.68 19.83
N THR A 619 -9.73 -16.11 19.37
CA THR A 619 -10.38 -15.49 18.22
C THR A 619 -10.88 -14.08 18.55
N SER A 620 -11.39 -13.84 19.76
CA SER A 620 -11.86 -12.52 20.19
C SER A 620 -10.71 -11.53 20.38
N THR A 621 -9.60 -11.93 21.01
CA THR A 621 -8.41 -11.06 21.15
C THR A 621 -7.86 -10.68 19.77
N ARG A 622 -7.83 -11.63 18.82
CA ARG A 622 -7.43 -11.35 17.42
C ARG A 622 -8.41 -10.42 16.70
N ALA A 623 -9.72 -10.60 16.90
CA ALA A 623 -10.74 -9.72 16.34
C ALA A 623 -10.56 -8.27 16.83
N VAL A 624 -10.36 -8.06 18.13
CA VAL A 624 -10.10 -6.72 18.69
C VAL A 624 -8.78 -6.14 18.17
N THR A 625 -7.73 -6.96 18.06
CA THR A 625 -6.45 -6.53 17.49
C THR A 625 -6.61 -6.04 16.04
N ASN A 626 -7.44 -6.71 15.24
CA ASN A 626 -7.68 -6.32 13.85
C ASN A 626 -8.45 -4.99 13.72
N LEU A 627 -9.21 -4.55 14.74
CA LEU A 627 -9.91 -3.25 14.71
C LEU A 627 -8.94 -2.08 14.56
N PHE A 628 -7.67 -2.22 14.99
CA PHE A 628 -6.64 -1.19 14.84
C PHE A 628 -6.32 -0.85 13.38
N LYS A 629 -6.69 -1.71 12.42
CA LYS A 629 -6.45 -1.52 10.98
C LYS A 629 -7.13 -0.27 10.45
N HIS A 630 -8.32 0.05 10.96
CA HIS A 630 -9.14 1.15 10.47
C HIS A 630 -9.20 2.28 11.50
N LEU A 631 -8.78 3.48 11.10
CA LEU A 631 -8.82 4.69 11.94
C LEU A 631 -10.21 4.97 12.52
N SER A 632 -11.27 4.50 11.86
CA SER A 632 -12.65 4.67 12.29
C SER A 632 -13.00 3.94 13.60
N PHE A 633 -12.24 2.89 13.97
CA PHE A 633 -12.42 2.18 15.25
C PHE A 633 -11.51 2.72 16.37
N HIS A 634 -10.55 3.60 16.08
CA HIS A 634 -9.64 4.13 17.10
C HIS A 634 -10.38 4.83 18.26
N PRO A 635 -11.40 5.68 18.03
CA PRO A 635 -12.16 6.26 19.13
C PRO A 635 -12.87 5.22 20.01
N TRP A 636 -13.37 4.14 19.38
CA TRP A 636 -14.03 3.04 20.10
C TRP A 636 -13.02 2.26 20.95
N LEU A 637 -11.86 1.93 20.37
CA LEU A 637 -10.76 1.25 21.06
C LEU A 637 -10.23 2.06 22.24
N GLN A 638 -10.14 3.39 22.10
CA GLN A 638 -9.75 4.28 23.19
C GLN A 638 -10.82 4.32 24.28
N GLY A 639 -12.10 4.46 23.90
CA GLY A 639 -13.22 4.52 24.85
C GLY A 639 -13.39 3.24 25.67
N HIS A 640 -13.10 2.07 25.08
CA HIS A 640 -13.24 0.76 25.74
C HIS A 640 -11.91 0.19 26.24
N ARG A 641 -10.79 0.92 26.14
CA ARG A 641 -9.45 0.43 26.48
C ARG A 641 -9.41 -0.26 27.85
N SER A 642 -9.91 0.40 28.89
CA SER A 642 -9.85 -0.14 30.25
C SER A 642 -10.60 -1.45 30.39
N GLU A 643 -11.80 -1.51 29.81
CA GLU A 643 -12.64 -2.71 29.88
C GLU A 643 -12.04 -3.85 29.05
N ILE A 644 -11.49 -3.56 27.86
CA ILE A 644 -10.83 -4.54 27.00
C ILE A 644 -9.58 -5.12 27.67
N LEU A 645 -8.73 -4.29 28.27
CA LEU A 645 -7.52 -4.76 28.93
C LEU A 645 -7.85 -5.60 30.17
N ASP A 646 -8.89 -5.22 30.92
CA ASP A 646 -9.37 -5.94 32.11
C ASP A 646 -9.91 -7.32 31.76
N VAL A 647 -10.86 -7.42 30.80
CA VAL A 647 -11.48 -8.70 30.43
C VAL A 647 -10.52 -9.69 29.77
N PHE A 648 -9.44 -9.19 29.13
CA PHE A 648 -8.41 -10.04 28.53
C PHE A 648 -7.17 -10.22 29.42
N SER A 649 -7.12 -9.64 30.62
CA SER A 649 -5.95 -9.72 31.52
C SER A 649 -5.49 -11.17 31.74
N SER A 650 -6.43 -12.10 31.98
CA SER A 650 -6.11 -13.53 32.18
C SER A 650 -5.43 -14.22 30.99
N CYS A 651 -5.40 -13.61 29.81
CA CYS A 651 -4.72 -14.15 28.65
C CYS A 651 -3.20 -14.19 28.81
N CYS A 652 -2.61 -13.35 29.67
CA CYS A 652 -1.16 -13.35 29.95
C CYS A 652 -0.69 -14.70 30.53
N SER A 653 -1.43 -15.26 31.49
CA SER A 653 -1.12 -16.53 32.14
C SER A 653 -1.80 -17.75 31.49
N SER A 654 -2.34 -17.60 30.27
CA SER A 654 -2.96 -18.71 29.54
C SER A 654 -1.95 -19.81 29.22
N SER A 655 -2.32 -21.07 29.38
CA SER A 655 -1.49 -22.21 28.95
C SER A 655 -1.33 -22.33 27.43
N ASN A 656 -2.08 -21.51 26.65
CA ASN A 656 -2.02 -21.50 25.20
C ASN A 656 -1.14 -20.34 24.71
N LYS A 657 0.03 -20.66 24.16
CA LYS A 657 0.98 -19.66 23.62
C LYS A 657 0.36 -18.71 22.58
N ASN A 658 -0.63 -19.17 21.81
CA ASN A 658 -1.29 -18.33 20.80
C ASN A 658 -2.20 -17.28 21.45
N VAL A 659 -2.81 -17.60 22.59
CA VAL A 659 -3.62 -16.65 23.36
C VAL A 659 -2.71 -15.58 23.98
N GLN A 660 -1.59 -16.00 24.59
CA GLN A 660 -0.57 -15.10 25.11
C GLN A 660 -0.03 -14.15 24.02
N LEU A 661 0.27 -14.69 22.83
CA LEU A 661 0.78 -13.92 21.71
C LEU A 661 -0.24 -12.90 21.22
N SER A 662 -1.50 -13.31 21.06
CA SER A 662 -2.57 -12.42 20.64
C SER A 662 -2.81 -11.29 21.64
N TYR A 663 -2.76 -11.57 22.95
CA TYR A 663 -2.90 -10.53 23.96
C TYR A 663 -1.70 -9.57 23.99
N SER A 664 -0.48 -10.08 23.90
CA SER A 664 0.74 -9.26 23.82
C SER A 664 0.74 -8.35 22.59
N THR A 665 0.14 -8.81 21.49
CA THR A 665 -0.05 -8.02 20.26
C THR A 665 -1.05 -6.89 20.46
N LEU A 666 -2.16 -7.18 21.14
CA LEU A 666 -3.18 -6.19 21.49
C LEU A 666 -2.57 -5.08 22.35
N VAL A 667 -1.81 -5.45 23.39
CA VAL A 667 -1.09 -4.52 24.27
C VAL A 667 -0.09 -3.66 23.49
N LEU A 668 0.69 -4.26 22.58
CA LEU A 668 1.63 -3.51 21.73
C LEU A 668 0.93 -2.53 20.78
N ASN A 669 -0.18 -2.92 20.15
CA ASN A 669 -0.96 -2.02 19.30
C ASN A 669 -1.55 -0.84 20.10
N TYR A 670 -2.02 -1.10 21.33
CA TYR A 670 -2.45 -0.03 22.22
C TYR A 670 -1.31 0.92 22.59
N ALA A 671 -0.09 0.41 22.84
CA ALA A 671 1.07 1.27 23.09
C ALA A 671 1.31 2.23 21.92
N VAL A 672 1.33 1.71 20.69
CA VAL A 672 1.49 2.53 19.46
C VAL A 672 0.37 3.57 19.34
N LEU A 673 -0.89 3.16 19.52
CA LEU A 673 -2.05 4.06 19.42
C LEU A 673 -1.97 5.19 20.45
N LEU A 674 -1.68 4.88 21.70
CA LEU A 674 -1.74 5.85 22.80
C LEU A 674 -0.53 6.79 22.80
N ILE A 675 0.61 6.37 22.25
CA ILE A 675 1.75 7.26 21.94
C ILE A 675 1.30 8.31 20.91
N GLU A 676 0.69 7.88 19.79
CA GLU A 676 0.20 8.79 18.75
C GLU A 676 -0.84 9.78 19.30
N LYS A 677 -1.74 9.29 20.17
CA LYS A 677 -2.81 10.09 20.77
C LYS A 677 -2.36 10.95 21.96
N LYS A 678 -1.11 10.80 22.43
CA LYS A 678 -0.56 11.49 23.60
C LYS A 678 -1.42 11.32 24.87
N ASP A 679 -1.98 10.12 25.05
CA ASP A 679 -2.83 9.77 26.19
C ASP A 679 -1.99 9.15 27.31
N GLN A 680 -1.56 9.97 28.28
CA GLN A 680 -0.69 9.53 29.36
C GLN A 680 -1.33 8.49 30.29
N GLU A 681 -2.61 8.66 30.64
CA GLU A 681 -3.35 7.72 31.48
C GLU A 681 -3.40 6.34 30.80
N GLY A 682 -3.71 6.33 29.51
CA GLY A 682 -3.73 5.12 28.73
C GLY A 682 -2.39 4.44 28.57
N GLN A 683 -1.36 5.22 28.30
CA GLN A 683 0.00 4.70 28.26
C GLN A 683 0.40 4.07 29.59
N SER A 684 -0.05 4.62 30.73
CA SER A 684 0.24 4.05 32.06
C SER A 684 -0.45 2.70 32.25
N GLN A 685 -1.71 2.58 31.82
CA GLN A 685 -2.46 1.33 31.92
C GLN A 685 -1.86 0.24 31.03
N VAL A 686 -1.49 0.58 29.79
CA VAL A 686 -0.84 -0.34 28.86
C VAL A 686 0.56 -0.72 29.33
N LEU A 687 1.29 0.21 29.95
CA LEU A 687 2.57 -0.08 30.57
C LEU A 687 2.40 -1.15 31.65
N SER A 688 1.44 -1.02 32.56
CA SER A 688 1.18 -2.03 33.59
C SER A 688 0.87 -3.41 32.99
N ALA A 689 -0.01 -3.49 31.98
CA ALA A 689 -0.32 -4.75 31.30
C ALA A 689 0.91 -5.35 30.57
N ALA A 690 1.77 -4.51 29.96
CA ALA A 690 2.98 -4.97 29.29
C ALA A 690 4.03 -5.49 30.30
N LEU A 691 4.13 -4.87 31.47
CA LEU A 691 5.04 -5.31 32.53
C LEU A 691 4.60 -6.64 33.13
N GLU A 692 3.29 -6.83 33.35
CA GLU A 692 2.73 -8.11 33.80
C GLU A 692 3.12 -9.26 32.85
N ILE A 693 3.00 -9.06 31.54
CA ILE A 693 3.44 -10.05 30.53
C ILE A 693 4.97 -10.26 30.57
N ALA A 694 5.74 -9.19 30.73
CA ALA A 694 7.21 -9.26 30.73
C ALA A 694 7.77 -10.00 31.97
N GLU A 695 7.09 -9.91 33.11
CA GLU A 695 7.47 -10.56 34.36
C GLU A 695 6.93 -11.99 34.49
N GLU A 696 5.88 -12.34 33.74
CA GLU A 696 5.32 -13.69 33.72
C GLU A 696 6.38 -14.74 33.34
N GLY A 697 6.47 -15.79 34.16
CA GLY A 697 7.54 -16.79 34.10
C GLY A 697 7.33 -17.82 32.99
N ASN A 698 6.08 -18.12 32.66
CA ASN A 698 5.68 -19.13 31.68
C ASN A 698 5.14 -18.53 30.37
N VAL A 699 5.58 -17.32 30.01
CA VAL A 699 5.15 -16.64 28.79
C VAL A 699 6.03 -17.05 27.61
N ASP A 700 5.41 -17.29 26.46
CA ASP A 700 6.09 -17.59 25.20
C ASP A 700 7.05 -16.46 24.77
N VAL A 701 8.15 -16.82 24.11
CA VAL A 701 9.24 -15.88 23.77
C VAL A 701 8.74 -14.72 22.89
N ASP A 702 7.86 -14.98 21.92
CA ASP A 702 7.32 -13.92 21.06
C ASP A 702 6.35 -12.99 21.79
N SER A 703 5.61 -13.54 22.76
CA SER A 703 4.73 -12.78 23.64
C SER A 703 5.55 -11.83 24.52
N LYS A 704 6.60 -12.36 25.16
CA LYS A 704 7.54 -11.59 25.99
C LYS A 704 8.23 -10.49 25.19
N PHE A 705 8.66 -10.81 23.97
CA PHE A 705 9.29 -9.86 23.07
C PHE A 705 8.35 -8.69 22.75
N ARG A 706 7.09 -8.96 22.36
CA ARG A 706 6.11 -7.90 22.04
C ARG A 706 5.82 -7.01 23.24
N ALA A 707 5.73 -7.59 24.45
CA ALA A 707 5.55 -6.83 25.68
C ALA A 707 6.74 -5.92 25.98
N LEU A 708 7.97 -6.41 25.87
CA LEU A 708 9.18 -5.61 26.05
C LEU A 708 9.30 -4.49 25.00
N VAL A 709 8.96 -4.76 23.73
CA VAL A 709 8.90 -3.72 22.70
C VAL A 709 7.85 -2.66 23.05
N ALA A 710 6.70 -3.03 23.62
CA ALA A 710 5.69 -2.09 24.07
C ALA A 710 6.22 -1.20 25.21
N VAL A 711 6.84 -1.79 26.23
CA VAL A 711 7.49 -1.08 27.35
C VAL A 711 8.53 -0.08 26.82
N GLY A 712 9.47 -0.53 25.99
CA GLY A 712 10.52 0.33 25.46
C GLY A 712 9.98 1.45 24.57
N SER A 713 8.94 1.19 23.76
CA SER A 713 8.29 2.21 22.93
C SER A 713 7.61 3.28 23.78
N LEU A 714 6.89 2.88 24.85
CA LEU A 714 6.24 3.78 25.79
C LEU A 714 7.25 4.63 26.58
N MET A 715 8.42 4.08 26.91
CA MET A 715 9.49 4.83 27.58
C MET A 715 10.20 5.80 26.64
N LEU A 716 10.37 5.43 25.37
CA LEU A 716 11.17 6.22 24.42
C LEU A 716 10.36 7.37 23.79
N GLU A 717 9.14 7.11 23.35
CA GLU A 717 8.29 8.10 22.66
C GLU A 717 7.01 8.46 23.43
N GLY A 718 6.70 7.73 24.50
CA GLY A 718 5.55 8.02 25.35
C GLY A 718 5.82 9.07 26.43
N LEU A 719 4.79 9.31 27.24
CA LEU A 719 4.70 10.25 28.35
C LEU A 719 4.89 9.57 29.71
N VAL A 720 5.20 8.26 29.72
CA VAL A 720 5.18 7.41 30.92
C VAL A 720 6.56 6.88 31.33
N LYS A 721 7.64 7.47 30.80
CA LYS A 721 9.01 7.10 31.19
C LYS A 721 9.25 7.21 32.70
N GLY A 722 8.80 8.29 33.34
CA GLY A 722 8.92 8.46 34.80
C GLY A 722 8.20 7.35 35.57
N ILE A 723 6.95 7.06 35.17
CA ILE A 723 6.14 5.98 35.75
C ILE A 723 6.82 4.62 35.56
N ALA A 724 7.40 4.36 34.39
CA ALA A 724 8.16 3.14 34.12
C ALA A 724 9.40 3.00 35.02
N MET A 725 10.08 4.12 35.34
CA MET A 725 11.20 4.09 36.29
C MET A 725 10.72 3.76 37.71
N ASP A 726 9.55 4.24 38.12
CA ASP A 726 8.95 3.92 39.43
C ASP A 726 8.56 2.43 39.56
N PHE A 727 8.26 1.76 38.44
CA PHE A 727 8.02 0.31 38.37
C PHE A 727 9.30 -0.54 38.24
N ASP A 728 10.49 0.04 38.43
CA ASP A 728 11.78 -0.65 38.31
C ASP A 728 11.98 -1.42 36.98
N VAL A 729 11.57 -0.79 35.87
CA VAL A 729 11.82 -1.34 34.52
C VAL A 729 13.30 -1.56 34.24
N GLN A 730 14.19 -0.90 34.99
CA GLN A 730 15.62 -1.15 34.91
C GLN A 730 16.00 -2.59 35.30
N SER A 731 15.36 -3.18 36.30
CA SER A 731 15.56 -4.59 36.67
C SER A 731 15.09 -5.53 35.57
N ILE A 732 13.89 -5.28 35.04
CA ILE A 732 13.30 -6.06 33.93
C ILE A 732 14.21 -6.02 32.68
N ALA A 733 14.74 -4.84 32.34
CA ALA A 733 15.65 -4.67 31.21
C ALA A 733 16.96 -5.47 31.38
N LYS A 734 17.52 -5.50 32.60
CA LYS A 734 18.72 -6.30 32.91
C LYS A 734 18.46 -7.80 32.78
N VAL A 735 17.32 -8.27 33.29
CA VAL A 735 16.91 -9.68 33.16
C VAL A 735 16.70 -10.06 31.70
N ALA A 736 15.99 -9.22 30.93
CA ALA A 736 15.77 -9.43 29.51
C ALA A 736 17.09 -9.47 28.73
N LYS A 737 17.99 -8.52 28.98
CA LYS A 737 19.32 -8.45 28.35
C LYS A 737 20.17 -9.69 28.62
N ALA A 738 20.03 -10.31 29.78
CA ALA A 738 20.73 -11.55 30.16
C ALA A 738 20.07 -12.83 29.59
N SER A 739 18.97 -12.70 28.84
CA SER A 739 18.29 -13.84 28.22
C SER A 739 19.18 -14.55 27.20
N LYS A 740 18.99 -15.86 27.06
CA LYS A 740 19.62 -16.67 25.99
C LYS A 740 18.95 -16.44 24.64
N GLU A 741 17.72 -15.94 24.64
CA GLU A 741 16.96 -15.62 23.43
C GLU A 741 17.44 -14.28 22.86
N VAL A 742 18.06 -14.32 21.68
CA VAL A 742 18.73 -13.15 21.06
C VAL A 742 17.81 -11.93 20.99
N LYS A 743 16.58 -12.09 20.47
CA LYS A 743 15.61 -10.99 20.35
C LYS A 743 15.20 -10.38 21.70
N ILE A 744 15.15 -11.19 22.77
CA ILE A 744 14.87 -10.72 24.13
C ILE A 744 16.07 -9.97 24.71
N ALA A 745 17.27 -10.48 24.47
CA ALA A 745 18.51 -9.84 24.90
C ALA A 745 18.69 -8.47 24.26
N GLU A 746 18.43 -8.37 22.95
CA GLU A 746 18.53 -7.14 22.18
C GLU A 746 17.52 -6.08 22.62
N VAL A 747 16.22 -6.42 22.75
CA VAL A 747 15.22 -5.45 23.23
C VAL A 747 15.48 -5.07 24.69
N GLY A 748 15.99 -5.98 25.52
CA GLY A 748 16.44 -5.66 26.88
C GLY A 748 17.58 -4.63 26.89
N ALA A 749 18.54 -4.75 25.98
CA ALA A 749 19.61 -3.77 25.81
C ALA A 749 19.09 -2.40 25.33
N ASP A 750 18.13 -2.38 24.41
CA ASP A 750 17.47 -1.15 23.97
C ASP A 750 16.79 -0.43 25.15
N ILE A 751 15.97 -1.15 25.94
CA ILE A 751 15.29 -0.57 27.11
C ILE A 751 16.29 -0.07 28.15
N GLU A 752 17.36 -0.84 28.42
CA GLU A 752 18.41 -0.42 29.33
C GLU A 752 19.06 0.90 28.86
N LEU A 753 19.25 1.09 27.56
CA LEU A 753 19.77 2.32 26.99
C LEU A 753 18.80 3.50 27.18
N VAL A 754 17.49 3.28 27.07
CA VAL A 754 16.47 4.31 27.35
C VAL A 754 16.49 4.74 28.82
N THR A 755 16.68 3.80 29.76
CA THR A 755 16.73 4.13 31.20
C THR A 755 17.90 5.05 31.58
N LYS A 756 18.98 5.04 30.78
CA LYS A 756 20.19 5.83 31.02
C LYS A 756 20.14 7.23 30.38
N GLN A 757 19.15 7.50 29.53
CA GLN A 757 18.97 8.83 28.95
C GLN A 757 18.32 9.75 29.99
N THR A 758 19.01 10.83 30.37
CA THR A 758 18.48 11.89 31.24
C THR A 758 17.45 12.75 30.54
#